data_AF-A0A9D5H727-F1
#
_entry.id   AF-A0A9D5H727-F1
#
_cell.length_a   1.000
_cell.length_b   1.000
_cell.length_c   1.000
_cell.angle_alpha   90.00
_cell.angle_beta   90.00
_cell.angle_gamma   90.00
#
_symmetry.space_group_name_H-M   'P 1'
#
loop_
_entity.id
_entity.type
_entity.pdbx_description
1 polymer ?
#
loop_
_entity_poly.entity_id
_entity_poly.type
_entity_poly.pdbx_seq_one_letter_code
_entity_poly.pdbx_strand_id
1 'polypeptide(L)'
;MDPDPTALQSLLAARRSLRAGLDKSKSLSAALDRANPRLDEIRARLPSLESAVRPARAPLAALSSAASHIDRAVGPAAAVLKVFDAVHGLEPPLLLPSPLPSPLSSYLSLLSRLQEALRFLSDNSPLALQWLDDILDYLSDHSLADPPFLSGLQSLLASLRSLPASTPLDAGLLDAVLSKLLSEFRRLLSDHSNPLPMNPNPNPNPSSAASIAPSPLPVPVIHSLTSILERMISNGRLDDCVSAFIDVRGSTARAALEALGLDYLRLGPADFDDVQSIEADIGKWGRHLEFAVKHLLDAEYRLCHEVMENAGVPELPSKCFLEIADQVGFRSFLKFGMTVTESKKDPIKLLKLLDIFSSLNKLRLDFNRLFGGKACVEIQNLTRDLIKKVIDGACDIFWELLVQVELQRSSPPPPDGRVPRLVTFITDYCDRLLGEDYRPVLTQVLVIHRSWKQERFQDRLLIDAILNIIKALEANFETWSKGYEDATLSYLFMMNTHWHFYKHLKGTKLGELLGDAWLREHEQYKEYYVAVFLRETWGKLPGLLSRDGLILFSGGRATARDLVKKRLKAFNETLDAMYQKQSNWVVTDKELREKTCNLVVQAIVPAYRNYMQNYGPLVEQDASASKYAKYTVQSLEKMLASLFQHKPVKSVSFRVSHSNGKVDSVVSSQYRTAPTVV
;
A
#
# COMPACT_ATOMS: atom_id res chain seq x y z
N MET A 1 154.83 -20.03 -35.44
CA MET A 1 154.00 -18.82 -35.29
C MET A 1 153.41 -18.55 -36.65
N ASP A 2 152.18 -19.03 -36.87
CA ASP A 2 151.22 -18.58 -37.89
C ASP A 2 149.84 -19.10 -37.47
N PRO A 3 148.74 -18.34 -37.63
CA PRO A 3 147.44 -18.69 -37.08
C PRO A 3 146.72 -19.71 -37.97
N ASP A 4 146.21 -20.78 -37.35
CA ASP A 4 145.64 -21.92 -38.06
C ASP A 4 144.26 -21.56 -38.68
N PRO A 5 144.08 -21.64 -40.02
CA PRO A 5 142.87 -21.25 -40.76
C PRO A 5 141.60 -22.07 -40.44
N THR A 6 141.73 -23.08 -39.59
CA THR A 6 140.67 -23.97 -39.11
C THR A 6 139.68 -23.27 -38.16
N ALA A 7 140.14 -22.29 -37.36
CA ALA A 7 139.28 -21.58 -36.39
C ALA A 7 138.30 -20.59 -37.05
N LEU A 8 138.67 -19.98 -38.18
CA LEU A 8 137.81 -19.04 -38.91
C LEU A 8 136.68 -19.78 -39.66
N GLN A 9 136.98 -20.99 -40.17
CA GLN A 9 135.99 -21.84 -40.84
C GLN A 9 134.94 -22.40 -39.87
N SER A 10 135.33 -22.76 -38.64
CA SER A 10 134.38 -23.24 -37.63
C SER A 10 133.39 -22.16 -37.19
N LEU A 11 133.84 -20.90 -37.06
CA LEU A 11 133.00 -19.73 -36.75
C LEU A 11 132.02 -19.39 -37.88
N LEU A 12 132.45 -19.49 -39.14
CA LEU A 12 131.57 -19.32 -40.30
C LEU A 12 130.56 -20.46 -40.43
N ALA A 13 130.94 -21.70 -40.11
CA ALA A 13 130.04 -22.84 -40.06
C ALA A 13 128.99 -22.68 -38.94
N ALA A 14 129.41 -22.25 -37.73
CA ALA A 14 128.51 -21.95 -36.63
C ALA A 14 127.53 -20.82 -36.98
N ARG A 15 127.98 -19.76 -37.65
CA ARG A 15 127.11 -18.66 -38.13
C ARG A 15 126.08 -19.14 -39.17
N ARG A 16 126.45 -20.05 -40.06
CA ARG A 16 125.51 -20.66 -41.03
C ARG A 16 124.49 -21.55 -40.34
N SER A 17 124.91 -22.37 -39.37
CA SER A 17 123.99 -23.20 -38.57
C SER A 17 123.03 -22.37 -37.72
N LEU A 18 123.48 -21.26 -37.14
CA LEU A 18 122.62 -20.32 -36.41
C LEU A 18 121.61 -19.61 -37.32
N ARG A 19 122.03 -19.18 -38.53
CA ARG A 19 121.09 -18.63 -39.53
C ARG A 19 120.08 -19.67 -40.00
N ALA A 20 120.51 -20.89 -40.29
CA ALA A 20 119.62 -21.98 -40.66
C ALA A 20 118.66 -22.35 -39.53
N GLY A 21 119.11 -22.27 -38.27
CA GLY A 21 118.27 -22.43 -37.08
C GLY A 21 117.26 -21.29 -36.92
N LEU A 22 117.65 -20.05 -37.18
CA LEU A 22 116.77 -18.87 -37.14
C LEU A 22 115.71 -18.93 -38.25
N ASP A 23 116.10 -19.34 -39.46
CA ASP A 23 115.17 -19.51 -40.58
C ASP A 23 114.22 -20.69 -40.36
N LYS A 24 114.70 -21.79 -39.75
CA LYS A 24 113.82 -22.86 -39.25
C LYS A 24 112.83 -22.35 -38.21
N SER A 25 113.28 -21.58 -37.22
CA SER A 25 112.41 -20.99 -36.21
C SER A 25 111.35 -20.06 -36.81
N LYS A 26 111.74 -19.21 -37.76
CA LYS A 26 110.79 -18.36 -38.52
C LYS A 26 109.79 -19.18 -39.34
N SER A 27 110.23 -20.28 -39.96
CA SER A 27 109.34 -21.19 -40.69
C SER A 27 108.35 -21.91 -39.76
N LEU A 28 108.79 -22.24 -38.54
CA LEU A 28 107.96 -22.84 -37.49
C LEU A 28 106.95 -21.84 -36.94
N SER A 29 107.34 -20.58 -36.73
CA SER A 29 106.43 -19.49 -36.35
C SER A 29 105.35 -19.29 -37.42
N ALA A 30 105.73 -19.19 -38.70
CA ALA A 30 104.77 -19.05 -39.80
C ALA A 30 103.88 -20.30 -40.00
N ALA A 31 104.35 -21.49 -39.61
CA ALA A 31 103.52 -22.71 -39.57
C ALA A 31 102.53 -22.68 -38.40
N LEU A 32 102.93 -22.17 -37.24
CA LEU A 32 102.08 -21.99 -36.06
C LEU A 32 100.99 -20.93 -36.32
N ASP A 33 101.35 -19.81 -36.92
CA ASP A 33 100.40 -18.75 -37.30
C ASP A 33 99.35 -19.24 -38.30
N ARG A 34 99.73 -20.14 -39.22
CA ARG A 34 98.80 -20.82 -40.15
C ARG A 34 97.92 -21.88 -39.47
N ALA A 35 98.39 -22.48 -38.37
CA ALA A 35 97.64 -23.49 -37.61
C ALA A 35 96.70 -22.87 -36.55
N ASN A 36 97.00 -21.66 -36.07
CA ASN A 36 96.17 -20.92 -35.11
C ASN A 36 94.68 -20.85 -35.48
N PRO A 37 94.26 -20.46 -36.70
CA PRO A 37 92.83 -20.41 -37.03
C PRO A 37 92.15 -21.78 -36.99
N ARG A 38 92.88 -22.88 -37.26
CA ARG A 38 92.34 -24.25 -37.11
C ARG A 38 92.25 -24.66 -35.64
N LEU A 39 93.21 -24.25 -34.81
CA LEU A 39 93.15 -24.47 -33.36
C LEU A 39 92.03 -23.63 -32.72
N ASP A 40 91.82 -22.41 -33.19
CA ASP A 40 90.72 -21.54 -32.77
C ASP A 40 89.37 -22.12 -33.22
N GLU A 41 89.27 -22.69 -34.42
CA GLU A 41 88.06 -23.39 -34.88
C GLU A 41 87.81 -24.66 -34.06
N ILE A 42 88.84 -25.48 -33.78
CA ILE A 42 88.71 -26.67 -32.92
C ILE A 42 88.31 -26.25 -31.51
N ARG A 43 88.90 -25.18 -30.96
CA ARG A 43 88.58 -24.64 -29.63
C ARG A 43 87.18 -24.04 -29.59
N ALA A 44 86.68 -23.47 -30.69
CA ALA A 44 85.30 -23.01 -30.84
C ALA A 44 84.30 -24.17 -30.95
N ARG A 45 84.69 -25.29 -31.58
CA ARG A 45 83.84 -26.50 -31.71
C ARG A 45 83.89 -27.44 -30.50
N LEU A 46 84.96 -27.40 -29.70
CA LEU A 46 85.15 -28.28 -28.54
C LEU A 46 83.96 -28.23 -27.55
N PRO A 47 83.40 -27.06 -27.18
CA PRO A 47 82.25 -26.99 -26.27
C PRO A 47 80.99 -27.62 -26.85
N SER A 48 80.77 -27.49 -28.18
CA SER A 48 79.63 -28.11 -28.88
C SER A 48 79.76 -29.62 -29.01
N LEU A 49 80.99 -30.13 -29.12
CA LEU A 49 81.26 -31.56 -29.16
C LEU A 49 81.20 -32.18 -27.76
N GLU A 50 81.66 -31.45 -26.74
CA GLU A 50 81.64 -31.87 -25.34
C GLU A 50 80.22 -31.92 -24.77
N SER A 51 79.35 -30.98 -25.16
CA SER A 51 77.90 -31.01 -24.90
C SER A 51 77.23 -32.22 -25.55
N ALA A 52 77.49 -32.47 -26.84
CA ALA A 52 76.89 -33.59 -27.57
C ALA A 52 77.29 -34.98 -27.01
N VAL A 53 78.45 -35.11 -26.37
CA VAL A 53 78.98 -36.39 -25.85
C VAL A 53 78.72 -36.58 -24.34
N ARG A 54 78.31 -35.54 -23.60
CA ARG A 54 78.00 -35.60 -22.15
C ARG A 54 77.02 -36.71 -21.75
N PRO A 55 75.88 -36.92 -22.44
CA PRO A 55 74.92 -37.97 -22.09
C PRO A 55 75.54 -39.37 -22.20
N ALA A 56 76.44 -39.59 -23.16
CA ALA A 56 77.13 -40.86 -23.34
C ALA A 56 78.25 -41.13 -22.32
N ARG A 57 78.69 -40.09 -21.59
CA ARG A 57 79.70 -40.17 -20.52
C ARG A 57 79.10 -40.28 -19.11
N ALA A 58 77.80 -40.08 -18.96
CA ALA A 58 77.12 -40.17 -17.68
C ALA A 58 77.05 -41.65 -17.20
N PRO A 59 77.13 -41.91 -15.88
CA PRO A 59 77.02 -43.26 -15.35
C PRO A 59 75.63 -43.84 -15.69
N LEU A 60 75.60 -45.09 -16.16
CA LEU A 60 74.38 -45.78 -16.61
C LEU A 60 73.24 -45.72 -15.57
N ALA A 61 73.59 -45.74 -14.28
CA ALA A 61 72.65 -45.60 -13.17
C ALA A 61 71.98 -44.21 -13.09
N ALA A 62 72.70 -43.13 -13.39
CA ALA A 62 72.13 -41.78 -13.43
C ALA A 62 71.22 -41.59 -14.64
N LEU A 63 71.52 -42.23 -15.77
CA LEU A 63 70.65 -42.23 -16.95
C LEU A 63 69.35 -43.03 -16.72
N SER A 64 69.42 -44.21 -16.07
CA SER A 64 68.22 -44.98 -15.72
C SER A 64 67.36 -44.27 -14.67
N SER A 65 67.99 -43.60 -13.71
CA SER A 65 67.28 -42.81 -12.70
C SER A 65 66.66 -41.55 -13.33
N ALA A 66 67.37 -40.87 -14.24
CA ALA A 66 66.82 -39.75 -15.00
C ALA A 66 65.60 -40.17 -15.82
N ALA A 67 65.64 -41.31 -16.50
CA ALA A 67 64.48 -41.85 -17.22
C ALA A 67 63.29 -42.07 -16.27
N SER A 68 63.52 -42.66 -15.09
CA SER A 68 62.47 -42.83 -14.08
C SER A 68 61.94 -41.52 -13.51
N HIS A 69 62.77 -40.50 -13.32
CA HIS A 69 62.35 -39.17 -12.87
C HIS A 69 61.57 -38.44 -13.96
N ILE A 70 61.99 -38.55 -15.23
CA ILE A 70 61.30 -38.01 -16.40
C ILE A 70 59.91 -38.63 -16.53
N ASP A 71 59.80 -39.96 -16.47
CA ASP A 71 58.51 -40.65 -16.54
C ASP A 71 57.59 -40.26 -15.37
N ARG A 72 58.18 -39.99 -14.19
CA ARG A 72 57.46 -39.60 -12.98
C ARG A 72 56.85 -38.19 -13.05
N ALA A 73 57.38 -37.25 -13.83
CA ALA A 73 56.73 -35.94 -14.00
C ALA A 73 56.02 -35.78 -15.35
N VAL A 74 56.57 -36.32 -16.44
CA VAL A 74 56.00 -36.15 -17.79
C VAL A 74 54.65 -36.87 -17.90
N GLY A 75 54.51 -38.05 -17.30
CA GLY A 75 53.23 -38.78 -17.29
C GLY A 75 52.10 -37.98 -16.64
N PRO A 76 52.26 -37.51 -15.38
CA PRO A 76 51.26 -36.66 -14.72
C PRO A 76 51.05 -35.31 -15.40
N ALA A 77 52.10 -34.65 -15.90
CA ALA A 77 51.95 -33.40 -16.66
C ALA A 77 51.14 -33.59 -17.95
N ALA A 78 51.35 -34.69 -18.67
CA ALA A 78 50.55 -35.04 -19.83
C ALA A 78 49.09 -35.37 -19.47
N ALA A 79 48.84 -35.93 -18.28
CA ALA A 79 47.48 -36.14 -17.77
C ALA A 79 46.77 -34.80 -17.46
N VAL A 80 47.47 -33.83 -16.86
CA VAL A 80 46.96 -32.47 -16.64
C VAL A 80 46.61 -31.80 -17.97
N LEU A 81 47.47 -31.90 -18.99
CA LEU A 81 47.20 -31.37 -20.33
C LEU A 81 45.99 -32.03 -20.99
N LYS A 82 45.82 -33.36 -20.86
CA LYS A 82 44.62 -34.05 -21.38
C LYS A 82 43.33 -33.58 -20.71
N VAL A 83 43.36 -33.30 -19.41
CA VAL A 83 42.20 -32.75 -18.69
C VAL A 83 41.92 -31.31 -19.12
N PHE A 84 42.96 -30.52 -19.37
CA PHE A 84 42.84 -29.18 -19.94
C PHE A 84 42.21 -29.19 -21.35
N ASP A 85 42.66 -30.09 -22.22
CA ASP A 85 42.05 -30.29 -23.55
C ASP A 85 40.58 -30.74 -23.46
N ALA A 86 40.26 -31.59 -22.48
CA ALA A 86 38.88 -32.01 -22.22
C ALA A 86 38.00 -30.85 -21.72
N VAL A 87 38.53 -29.92 -20.93
CA VAL A 87 37.83 -28.68 -20.52
C VAL A 87 37.51 -27.81 -21.73
N HIS A 88 38.46 -27.60 -22.65
CA HIS A 88 38.20 -26.89 -23.90
C HIS A 88 37.24 -27.65 -24.84
N GLY A 89 37.23 -28.98 -24.80
CA GLY A 89 36.23 -29.78 -25.50
C GLY A 89 34.80 -29.59 -24.96
N LEU A 90 34.65 -29.15 -23.72
CA LEU A 90 33.34 -28.87 -23.07
C LEU A 90 32.86 -27.43 -23.31
N GLU A 91 33.69 -26.55 -23.86
CA GLU A 91 33.36 -25.14 -24.13
C GLU A 91 32.22 -24.97 -25.17
N PRO A 92 32.23 -25.65 -26.34
CA PRO A 92 31.15 -25.53 -27.33
C PRO A 92 29.74 -25.91 -26.84
N PRO A 93 29.52 -27.04 -26.12
CA PRO A 93 28.19 -27.40 -25.61
C PRO A 93 27.69 -26.45 -24.51
N LEU A 94 28.60 -25.81 -23.76
CA LEU A 94 28.25 -24.88 -22.69
C LEU A 94 27.93 -23.46 -23.21
N LEU A 95 28.52 -23.07 -24.34
CA LEU A 95 28.33 -21.76 -24.96
C LEU A 95 27.20 -21.66 -26.00
N LEU A 96 26.40 -22.71 -26.24
CA LEU A 96 25.28 -22.66 -27.22
C LEU A 96 24.31 -21.48 -27.00
N PRO A 97 23.76 -20.85 -28.04
CA PRO A 97 22.80 -19.75 -27.87
C PRO A 97 21.54 -20.17 -27.10
N SER A 98 20.98 -19.26 -26.30
CA SER A 98 19.70 -19.43 -25.58
C SER A 98 18.57 -19.73 -26.59
N PRO A 99 17.56 -20.57 -26.26
CA PRO A 99 17.27 -21.19 -24.95
C PRO A 99 18.06 -22.47 -24.65
N LEU A 100 18.35 -22.69 -23.37
CA LEU A 100 18.98 -23.93 -22.91
C LEU A 100 18.14 -25.18 -23.29
N PRO A 101 18.77 -26.31 -23.68
CA PRO A 101 18.05 -27.51 -24.06
C PRO A 101 17.25 -28.12 -22.89
N SER A 102 16.02 -28.55 -23.16
CA SER A 102 15.30 -29.49 -22.30
C SER A 102 15.89 -30.91 -22.50
N PRO A 103 16.31 -31.64 -21.45
CA PRO A 103 16.23 -31.37 -20.02
C PRO A 103 17.47 -30.66 -19.43
N LEU A 104 17.22 -29.72 -18.51
CA LEU A 104 18.23 -28.92 -17.79
C LEU A 104 19.22 -29.77 -16.97
N SER A 105 18.84 -31.00 -16.62
CA SER A 105 19.70 -31.99 -15.95
C SER A 105 20.95 -32.37 -16.77
N SER A 106 20.83 -32.40 -18.10
CA SER A 106 21.95 -32.68 -18.99
C SER A 106 23.00 -31.57 -18.96
N TYR A 107 22.56 -30.31 -18.89
CA TYR A 107 23.43 -29.15 -18.79
C TYR A 107 24.08 -29.03 -17.41
N LEU A 108 23.32 -29.30 -16.33
CA LEU A 108 23.86 -29.29 -14.97
C LEU A 108 24.91 -30.38 -14.73
N SER A 109 24.79 -31.53 -15.39
CA SER A 109 25.83 -32.59 -15.32
C SER A 109 27.09 -32.25 -16.14
N LEU A 110 26.95 -31.52 -17.25
CA LEU A 110 28.12 -30.96 -17.95
C LEU A 110 28.85 -29.92 -17.09
N LEU A 111 28.10 -29.12 -16.33
CA LEU A 111 28.66 -28.14 -15.41
C LEU A 111 29.35 -28.81 -14.21
N SER A 112 28.78 -29.90 -13.65
CA SER A 112 29.46 -30.66 -12.58
C SER A 112 30.77 -31.28 -13.08
N ARG A 113 30.78 -31.84 -14.29
CA ARG A 113 32.00 -32.38 -14.91
C ARG A 113 33.05 -31.31 -15.17
N LEU A 114 32.64 -30.13 -15.62
CA LEU A 114 33.55 -28.99 -15.78
C LEU A 114 34.19 -28.61 -14.43
N GLN A 115 33.40 -28.55 -13.36
CA GLN A 115 33.91 -28.19 -12.03
C GLN A 115 34.84 -29.24 -11.43
N GLU A 116 34.52 -30.52 -11.59
CA GLU A 116 35.42 -31.61 -11.19
C GLU A 116 36.74 -31.55 -11.95
N ALA A 117 36.69 -31.26 -13.26
CA ALA A 117 37.87 -31.07 -14.08
C ALA A 117 38.69 -29.85 -13.64
N LEU A 118 38.05 -28.72 -13.33
CA LEU A 118 38.75 -27.52 -12.84
C LEU A 118 39.36 -27.72 -11.45
N ARG A 119 38.68 -28.43 -10.54
CA ARG A 119 39.22 -28.80 -9.24
C ARG A 119 40.41 -29.76 -9.38
N PHE A 120 40.31 -30.72 -10.29
CA PHE A 120 41.42 -31.60 -10.62
C PHE A 120 42.61 -30.80 -11.17
N LEU A 121 42.37 -29.84 -12.06
CA LEU A 121 43.43 -28.98 -12.59
C LEU A 121 44.05 -28.11 -11.48
N SER A 122 43.25 -27.50 -10.59
CA SER A 122 43.78 -26.70 -9.48
C SER A 122 44.63 -27.51 -8.51
N ASP A 123 44.23 -28.74 -8.22
CA ASP A 123 44.93 -29.60 -7.26
C ASP A 123 46.21 -30.22 -7.85
N ASN A 124 46.20 -30.56 -9.15
CA ASN A 124 47.29 -31.30 -9.80
C ASN A 124 48.27 -30.42 -10.60
N SER A 125 47.91 -29.21 -10.99
CA SER A 125 48.83 -28.25 -11.64
C SER A 125 50.03 -27.82 -10.78
N PRO A 126 49.90 -27.50 -9.47
CA PRO A 126 51.07 -27.16 -8.66
C PRO A 126 51.98 -28.38 -8.43
N LEU A 127 51.39 -29.57 -8.30
CA LEU A 127 52.12 -30.83 -8.17
C LEU A 127 52.89 -31.15 -9.46
N ALA A 128 52.27 -30.94 -10.63
CA ALA A 128 52.92 -31.10 -11.92
C ALA A 128 54.08 -30.12 -12.11
N LEU A 129 53.91 -28.86 -11.69
CA LEU A 129 55.00 -27.88 -11.69
C LEU A 129 56.14 -28.32 -10.77
N GLN A 130 55.83 -28.75 -9.54
CA GLN A 130 56.83 -29.24 -8.59
C GLN A 130 57.60 -30.45 -9.11
N TRP A 131 56.94 -31.42 -9.75
CA TRP A 131 57.62 -32.57 -10.34
C TRP A 131 58.51 -32.18 -11.54
N LEU A 132 58.14 -31.14 -12.30
CA LEU A 132 58.97 -30.61 -13.38
C LEU A 132 60.21 -29.87 -12.82
N ASP A 133 60.07 -29.17 -11.70
CA ASP A 133 61.20 -28.56 -10.99
C ASP A 133 62.14 -29.62 -10.41
N ASP A 134 61.60 -30.67 -9.78
CA ASP A 134 62.40 -31.78 -9.23
C ASP A 134 63.23 -32.48 -10.33
N ILE A 135 62.70 -32.61 -11.56
CA ILE A 135 63.47 -33.11 -12.70
C ILE A 135 64.57 -32.14 -13.09
N LEU A 136 64.27 -30.83 -13.16
CA LEU A 136 65.26 -29.85 -13.57
C LEU A 136 66.41 -29.74 -12.57
N ASP A 137 66.11 -29.81 -11.28
CA ASP A 137 67.10 -29.88 -10.21
C ASP A 137 67.94 -31.16 -10.35
N TYR A 138 67.31 -32.32 -10.59
CA TYR A 138 68.02 -33.58 -10.82
C TYR A 138 68.93 -33.54 -12.06
N LEU A 139 68.46 -32.98 -13.18
CA LEU A 139 69.23 -32.84 -14.41
C LEU A 139 70.39 -31.84 -14.28
N SER A 140 70.19 -30.78 -13.48
CA SER A 140 71.21 -29.79 -13.12
C SER A 140 72.30 -30.41 -12.24
N ASP A 141 71.89 -31.13 -11.19
CA ASP A 141 72.81 -31.75 -10.22
C ASP A 141 73.69 -32.85 -10.83
N HIS A 142 73.19 -33.57 -11.83
CA HIS A 142 73.92 -34.65 -12.50
C HIS A 142 74.59 -34.22 -13.82
N SER A 143 74.54 -32.93 -14.19
CA SER A 143 75.14 -32.37 -15.42
C SER A 143 74.73 -33.09 -16.72
N LEU A 144 73.50 -33.61 -16.77
CA LEU A 144 73.01 -34.48 -17.85
C LEU A 144 72.51 -33.72 -19.08
N ALA A 145 72.31 -32.41 -18.99
CA ALA A 145 71.74 -31.57 -20.03
C ALA A 145 72.55 -30.28 -20.25
N ASP A 146 72.34 -29.63 -21.41
CA ASP A 146 73.04 -28.42 -21.78
C ASP A 146 72.63 -27.22 -20.91
N PRO A 147 73.58 -26.42 -20.39
CA PRO A 147 73.28 -25.21 -19.61
C PRO A 147 72.30 -24.23 -20.27
N PRO A 148 72.37 -23.92 -21.58
CA PRO A 148 71.38 -23.05 -22.24
C PRO A 148 69.99 -23.71 -22.37
N PHE A 149 69.91 -25.04 -22.40
CA PHE A 149 68.65 -25.76 -22.47
C PHE A 149 67.95 -25.77 -21.09
N LEU A 150 68.71 -26.00 -20.02
CA LEU A 150 68.21 -25.92 -18.65
C LEU A 150 67.74 -24.50 -18.29
N SER A 151 68.50 -23.46 -18.68
CA SER A 151 68.09 -22.08 -18.44
C SER A 151 66.86 -21.67 -19.27
N GLY A 152 66.73 -22.20 -20.49
CA GLY A 152 65.52 -22.06 -21.31
C GLY A 152 64.29 -22.66 -20.63
N LEU A 153 64.38 -23.90 -20.16
CA LEU A 153 63.32 -24.60 -19.43
C LEU A 153 62.96 -23.93 -18.10
N GLN A 154 63.96 -23.47 -17.34
CA GLN A 154 63.75 -22.69 -16.13
C GLN A 154 63.05 -21.37 -16.41
N SER A 155 63.36 -20.69 -17.53
CA SER A 155 62.65 -19.46 -17.92
C SER A 155 61.18 -19.73 -18.29
N LEU A 156 60.90 -20.87 -18.93
CA LEU A 156 59.54 -21.29 -19.29
C LEU A 156 58.72 -21.64 -18.03
N LEU A 157 59.29 -22.38 -17.08
CA LEU A 157 58.63 -22.64 -15.79
C LEU A 157 58.45 -21.38 -14.96
N ALA A 158 59.45 -20.48 -14.96
CA ALA A 158 59.31 -19.17 -14.33
C ALA A 158 58.18 -18.35 -14.97
N SER A 159 58.02 -18.43 -16.30
CA SER A 159 56.91 -17.77 -17.00
C SER A 159 55.56 -18.36 -16.61
N LEU A 160 55.45 -19.69 -16.50
CA LEU A 160 54.23 -20.38 -16.04
C LEU A 160 53.88 -20.07 -14.59
N ARG A 161 54.88 -19.90 -13.72
CA ARG A 161 54.70 -19.46 -12.32
C ARG A 161 54.37 -17.97 -12.19
N SER A 162 54.83 -17.15 -13.14
CA SER A 162 54.56 -15.71 -13.15
C SER A 162 53.13 -15.37 -13.59
N LEU A 163 52.40 -16.32 -14.20
CA LEU A 163 50.96 -16.19 -14.36
C LEU A 163 50.34 -16.20 -12.96
N PRO A 164 49.62 -15.14 -12.57
CA PRO A 164 49.02 -15.08 -11.25
C PRO A 164 48.07 -16.26 -11.07
N ALA A 165 48.13 -16.93 -9.92
CA ALA A 165 47.19 -17.99 -9.50
C ALA A 165 45.70 -17.55 -9.53
N SER A 166 45.46 -16.26 -9.76
CA SER A 166 44.16 -15.62 -9.95
C SER A 166 43.68 -15.59 -11.41
N THR A 167 44.47 -16.04 -12.39
CA THR A 167 43.95 -16.22 -13.76
C THR A 167 43.11 -17.50 -13.78
N PRO A 168 41.78 -17.40 -14.02
CA PRO A 168 40.94 -18.58 -14.11
C PRO A 168 41.51 -19.51 -15.18
N LEU A 169 41.84 -20.75 -14.81
CA LEU A 169 42.34 -21.80 -15.71
C LEU A 169 41.38 -22.06 -16.88
N ASP A 170 40.13 -21.63 -16.74
CA ASP A 170 39.02 -21.70 -17.68
C ASP A 170 38.76 -20.41 -18.47
N ALA A 171 39.62 -19.38 -18.39
CA ALA A 171 39.44 -18.09 -19.06
C ALA A 171 38.09 -17.37 -18.76
N GLY A 172 37.45 -17.69 -17.63
CA GLY A 172 36.13 -17.15 -17.25
C GLY A 172 34.93 -17.92 -17.82
N LEU A 173 35.15 -19.11 -18.37
CA LEU A 173 34.08 -19.99 -18.87
C LEU A 173 33.05 -20.30 -17.78
N LEU A 174 33.49 -20.58 -16.54
CA LEU A 174 32.60 -20.85 -15.42
C LEU A 174 31.71 -19.64 -15.11
N ASP A 175 32.28 -18.44 -15.09
CA ASP A 175 31.51 -17.21 -14.87
C ASP A 175 30.54 -16.90 -16.00
N ALA A 176 30.92 -17.15 -17.26
CA ALA A 176 30.02 -17.01 -18.41
C ALA A 176 28.85 -18.00 -18.35
N VAL A 177 29.13 -19.26 -17.97
CA VAL A 177 28.13 -20.33 -17.81
C VAL A 177 27.18 -20.04 -16.65
N LEU A 178 27.69 -19.54 -15.52
CA LEU A 178 26.86 -19.15 -14.37
C LEU A 178 26.02 -17.91 -14.67
N SER A 179 26.56 -16.94 -15.40
CA SER A 179 25.80 -15.75 -15.84
C SER A 179 24.69 -16.13 -16.81
N LYS A 180 24.91 -17.14 -17.64
CA LYS A 180 23.89 -17.70 -18.53
C LYS A 180 22.82 -18.48 -17.77
N LEU A 181 23.19 -19.26 -16.76
CA LEU A 181 22.22 -19.90 -15.86
C LEU A 181 21.34 -18.86 -15.15
N LEU A 182 21.93 -17.75 -14.73
CA LEU A 182 21.19 -16.62 -14.16
C LEU A 182 20.24 -15.98 -15.19
N SER A 183 20.66 -15.86 -16.46
CA SER A 183 19.77 -15.36 -17.52
C SER A 183 18.60 -16.31 -17.81
N GLU A 184 18.83 -17.63 -17.79
CA GLU A 184 17.77 -18.62 -17.93
C GLU A 184 16.85 -18.65 -16.70
N PHE A 185 17.40 -18.46 -15.49
CA PHE A 185 16.61 -18.30 -14.28
C PHE A 185 15.66 -17.10 -14.39
N ARG A 186 16.17 -15.94 -14.86
CA ARG A 186 15.35 -14.75 -15.13
C ARG A 186 14.31 -15.00 -16.22
N ARG A 187 14.67 -15.69 -17.30
CA ARG A 187 13.77 -16.01 -18.41
C ARG A 187 12.64 -16.95 -17.98
N LEU A 188 12.95 -18.04 -17.28
CA LEU A 188 11.97 -18.98 -16.75
C LEU A 188 10.99 -18.31 -15.79
N LEU A 189 11.49 -17.40 -14.95
CA LEU A 189 10.63 -16.57 -14.11
C LEU A 189 9.75 -15.65 -14.95
N SER A 190 10.32 -14.91 -15.91
CA SER A 190 9.59 -13.91 -16.71
C SER A 190 8.52 -14.53 -17.62
N ASP A 191 8.85 -15.62 -18.31
CA ASP A 191 7.96 -16.30 -19.27
C ASP A 191 6.71 -16.90 -18.60
N HIS A 192 6.80 -17.19 -17.29
CA HIS A 192 5.72 -17.80 -16.51
C HIS A 192 5.13 -16.85 -15.45
N SER A 193 5.61 -15.61 -15.38
CA SER A 193 5.10 -14.59 -14.45
C SER A 193 4.09 -13.69 -15.17
N ASN A 194 2.85 -14.17 -15.28
CA ASN A 194 1.74 -13.30 -15.72
C ASN A 194 1.19 -12.54 -14.50
N PRO A 195 0.93 -11.22 -14.63
CA PRO A 195 0.30 -10.45 -13.56
C PRO A 195 -1.10 -11.01 -13.29
N LEU A 196 -1.39 -11.32 -12.02
CA LEU A 196 -2.69 -11.85 -11.60
C LEU A 196 -3.78 -10.80 -11.84
N PRO A 197 -4.77 -11.03 -12.72
CA PRO A 197 -5.85 -10.08 -12.92
C PRO A 197 -6.84 -10.16 -11.76
N MET A 198 -7.27 -9.00 -11.25
CA MET A 198 -8.40 -8.93 -10.32
C MET A 198 -9.70 -9.18 -11.09
N ASN A 199 -10.34 -10.33 -10.87
CA ASN A 199 -11.62 -10.63 -11.51
C ASN A 199 -12.72 -9.79 -10.82
N PRO A 200 -13.46 -8.92 -11.53
CA PRO A 200 -14.29 -7.88 -10.90
C PRO A 200 -15.62 -8.37 -10.29
N ASN A 201 -15.90 -9.68 -10.23
CA ASN A 201 -17.23 -10.18 -9.85
C ASN A 201 -17.21 -10.97 -8.51
N PRO A 202 -17.86 -10.45 -7.44
CA PRO A 202 -17.88 -11.06 -6.11
C PRO A 202 -19.16 -11.87 -5.87
N ASN A 203 -19.58 -12.74 -6.79
CA ASN A 203 -20.70 -13.67 -6.53
C ASN A 203 -20.16 -15.01 -6.02
N PRO A 204 -20.38 -15.36 -4.74
CA PRO A 204 -20.04 -16.68 -4.23
C PRO A 204 -21.17 -17.64 -4.61
N ASN A 205 -20.98 -18.45 -5.66
CA ASN A 205 -21.75 -19.69 -5.75
C ASN A 205 -21.21 -20.64 -4.68
N PRO A 206 -22.02 -21.08 -3.69
CA PRO A 206 -21.54 -21.82 -2.51
C PRO A 206 -21.22 -23.30 -2.79
N SER A 207 -20.98 -23.68 -4.03
CA SER A 207 -20.78 -25.08 -4.44
C SER A 207 -19.43 -25.38 -5.10
N SER A 208 -18.51 -24.42 -5.15
CA SER A 208 -17.10 -24.69 -5.48
C SER A 208 -16.28 -24.70 -4.19
N ALA A 209 -16.00 -25.91 -3.71
CA ALA A 209 -15.06 -26.20 -2.64
C ALA A 209 -13.76 -25.40 -2.77
N ALA A 210 -13.14 -25.11 -1.62
CA ALA A 210 -11.77 -24.64 -1.42
C ALA A 210 -10.86 -24.79 -2.66
N SER A 211 -10.91 -23.80 -3.56
CA SER A 211 -9.99 -23.78 -4.69
C SER A 211 -8.71 -23.18 -4.15
N ILE A 212 -7.77 -24.06 -3.80
CA ILE A 212 -6.35 -23.75 -3.69
C ILE A 212 -6.03 -22.87 -4.92
N ALA A 213 -5.67 -21.60 -4.69
CA ALA A 213 -5.28 -20.74 -5.80
C ALA A 213 -4.12 -21.44 -6.52
N PRO A 214 -4.23 -21.68 -7.84
CA PRO A 214 -3.23 -22.42 -8.58
C PRO A 214 -1.85 -21.78 -8.35
N SER A 215 -0.82 -22.60 -8.19
CA SER A 215 0.54 -22.12 -8.02
C SER A 215 0.86 -21.13 -9.15
N PRO A 216 1.44 -19.95 -8.85
CA PRO A 216 1.71 -18.93 -9.87
C PRO A 216 2.70 -19.42 -10.94
N LEU A 217 3.44 -20.50 -10.67
CA LEU A 217 4.33 -21.17 -11.60
C LEU A 217 3.97 -22.66 -11.73
N PRO A 218 4.15 -23.26 -12.92
CA PRO A 218 4.06 -24.71 -13.09
C PRO A 218 5.11 -25.45 -12.25
N VAL A 219 4.73 -26.55 -11.61
CA VAL A 219 5.62 -27.47 -10.86
C VAL A 219 6.94 -27.82 -11.59
N PRO A 220 7.00 -28.12 -12.91
CA PRO A 220 8.27 -28.40 -13.59
C PRO A 220 9.21 -27.18 -13.68
N VAL A 221 8.65 -25.97 -13.68
CA VAL A 221 9.43 -24.73 -13.67
C VAL A 221 10.02 -24.50 -12.29
N ILE A 222 9.25 -24.76 -11.22
CA ILE A 222 9.74 -24.67 -9.83
C ILE A 222 10.92 -25.62 -9.61
N HIS A 223 10.81 -26.89 -10.02
CA HIS A 223 11.93 -27.84 -9.93
C HIS A 223 13.16 -27.38 -10.70
N SER A 224 12.98 -26.81 -11.90
CA SER A 224 14.09 -26.28 -12.70
C SER A 224 14.75 -25.08 -12.01
N LEU A 225 13.97 -24.18 -11.41
CA LEU A 225 14.47 -23.03 -10.64
C LEU A 225 15.23 -23.48 -9.38
N THR A 226 14.71 -24.47 -8.65
CA THR A 226 15.38 -25.05 -7.48
C THR A 226 16.71 -25.69 -7.86
N SER A 227 16.76 -26.47 -8.94
CA SER A 227 18.02 -27.08 -9.40
C SER A 227 19.06 -26.05 -9.85
N ILE A 228 18.64 -24.94 -10.46
CA ILE A 228 19.54 -23.81 -10.77
C ILE A 228 20.02 -23.15 -9.47
N LEU A 229 19.13 -22.94 -8.51
CA LEU A 229 19.44 -22.30 -7.23
C LEU A 229 20.47 -23.12 -6.42
N GLU A 230 20.28 -24.43 -6.28
CA GLU A 230 21.22 -25.34 -5.63
C GLU A 230 22.63 -25.26 -6.27
N ARG A 231 22.67 -25.12 -7.60
CA ARG A 231 23.93 -24.98 -8.31
C ARG A 231 24.60 -23.64 -8.10
N MET A 232 23.81 -22.56 -8.03
CA MET A 232 24.32 -21.21 -7.79
C MET A 232 24.80 -21.06 -6.34
N ILE A 233 24.13 -21.70 -5.38
CA ILE A 233 24.58 -21.79 -3.97
C ILE A 233 25.93 -22.49 -3.89
N SER A 234 26.09 -23.61 -4.60
CA SER A 234 27.36 -24.36 -4.62
C SER A 234 28.54 -23.55 -5.17
N ASN A 235 28.28 -22.44 -5.87
CA ASN A 235 29.27 -21.53 -6.43
C ASN A 235 29.33 -20.17 -5.71
N GLY A 236 28.66 -20.01 -4.57
CA GLY A 236 28.69 -18.78 -3.78
C GLY A 236 27.94 -17.59 -4.39
N ARG A 237 27.10 -17.79 -5.41
CA ARG A 237 26.35 -16.74 -6.12
C ARG A 237 24.87 -16.69 -5.74
N LEU A 238 24.56 -16.88 -4.45
CA LEU A 238 23.18 -16.87 -3.95
C LEU A 238 22.54 -15.48 -4.07
N ASP A 239 23.26 -14.42 -3.74
CA ASP A 239 22.75 -13.04 -3.74
C ASP A 239 22.30 -12.58 -5.13
N ASP A 240 23.00 -13.03 -6.18
CA ASP A 240 22.66 -12.75 -7.58
C ASP A 240 21.33 -13.42 -8.00
N CYS A 241 21.06 -14.62 -7.50
CA CYS A 241 19.80 -15.33 -7.73
C CYS A 241 18.65 -14.72 -6.94
N VAL A 242 18.90 -14.33 -5.69
CA VAL A 242 17.91 -13.68 -4.82
C VAL A 242 17.49 -12.33 -5.39
N SER A 243 18.46 -11.49 -5.78
CA SER A 243 18.18 -10.19 -6.42
C SER A 243 17.41 -10.37 -7.74
N ALA A 244 17.82 -11.31 -8.60
CA ALA A 244 17.11 -11.61 -9.84
C ALA A 244 15.66 -12.09 -9.60
N PHE A 245 15.44 -12.91 -8.57
CA PHE A 245 14.11 -13.38 -8.19
C PHE A 245 13.22 -12.23 -7.72
N ILE A 246 13.74 -11.40 -6.81
CA ILE A 246 13.03 -10.25 -6.24
C ILE A 246 12.71 -9.22 -7.32
N ASP A 247 13.62 -8.96 -8.26
CA ASP A 247 13.39 -8.03 -9.36
C ASP A 247 12.25 -8.48 -10.28
N VAL A 248 12.25 -9.75 -10.72
CA VAL A 248 11.24 -10.26 -11.66
C VAL A 248 9.88 -10.42 -10.99
N ARG A 249 9.83 -11.02 -9.79
CA ARG A 249 8.57 -11.22 -9.06
C ARG A 249 8.03 -9.93 -8.49
N GLY A 250 8.89 -9.08 -7.93
CA GLY A 250 8.53 -7.75 -7.43
C GLY A 250 7.99 -6.84 -8.53
N SER A 251 8.59 -6.84 -9.73
CA SER A 251 8.06 -6.08 -10.87
C SER A 251 6.73 -6.61 -11.40
N THR A 252 6.57 -7.94 -11.49
CA THR A 252 5.30 -8.55 -11.90
C THR A 252 4.18 -8.23 -10.90
N ALA A 253 4.46 -8.38 -9.61
CA ALA A 253 3.48 -8.12 -8.56
C ALA A 253 3.12 -6.63 -8.47
N ARG A 254 4.10 -5.73 -8.67
CA ARG A 254 3.85 -4.29 -8.76
C ARG A 254 2.96 -3.96 -9.95
N ALA A 255 3.24 -4.51 -11.14
CA ALA A 255 2.44 -4.28 -12.33
C ALA A 255 0.99 -4.76 -12.14
N ALA A 256 0.79 -5.91 -11.47
CA ALA A 256 -0.55 -6.42 -11.14
C ALA A 256 -1.33 -5.45 -10.23
N LEU A 257 -0.66 -4.80 -9.29
CA LEU A 257 -1.28 -3.86 -8.36
C LEU A 257 -1.50 -2.47 -9.01
N GLU A 258 -0.54 -1.98 -9.79
CA GLU A 258 -0.65 -0.70 -10.51
C GLU A 258 -1.80 -0.70 -11.52
N ALA A 259 -2.12 -1.85 -12.12
CA ALA A 259 -3.28 -2.03 -12.99
C ALA A 259 -4.62 -1.73 -12.31
N LEU A 260 -4.67 -1.67 -10.97
CA LEU A 260 -5.89 -1.37 -10.20
C LEU A 260 -6.17 0.14 -10.05
N GLY A 261 -5.27 1.02 -10.52
CA GLY A 261 -5.45 2.48 -10.43
C GLY A 261 -5.31 2.99 -8.99
N LEU A 262 -4.08 3.02 -8.49
CA LEU A 262 -3.75 3.33 -7.09
C LEU A 262 -3.60 4.83 -6.78
N ASP A 263 -4.07 5.73 -7.65
CA ASP A 263 -3.83 7.17 -7.53
C ASP A 263 -4.38 7.75 -6.22
N TYR A 264 -5.45 7.17 -5.68
CA TYR A 264 -6.05 7.56 -4.40
C TYR A 264 -5.11 7.33 -3.19
N LEU A 265 -4.13 6.43 -3.29
CA LEU A 265 -3.16 6.19 -2.20
C LEU A 265 -2.16 7.34 -2.02
N ARG A 266 -2.06 8.25 -2.99
CA ARG A 266 -1.14 9.40 -2.96
C ARG A 266 -1.77 10.66 -2.37
N LEU A 267 -3.06 10.62 -2.03
CA LEU A 267 -3.79 11.75 -1.46
C LEU A 267 -3.20 12.18 -0.11
N GLY A 268 -3.06 13.49 0.08
CA GLY A 268 -2.60 14.09 1.33
C GLY A 268 -3.74 14.31 2.32
N PRO A 269 -3.46 14.61 3.60
CA PRO A 269 -4.50 14.78 4.63
C PRO A 269 -5.47 15.94 4.36
N ALA A 270 -5.08 16.90 3.51
CA ALA A 270 -5.91 18.05 3.11
C ALA A 270 -6.92 17.73 1.99
N ASP A 271 -6.70 16.66 1.23
CA ASP A 271 -7.58 16.26 0.12
C ASP A 271 -8.83 15.53 0.64
N PHE A 272 -8.84 15.17 1.94
CA PHE A 272 -9.95 14.51 2.64
C PHE A 272 -11.03 15.50 3.13
N ASP A 273 -11.16 16.66 2.50
CA ASP A 273 -12.22 17.63 2.83
C ASP A 273 -13.56 17.32 2.11
N ASP A 274 -13.56 16.49 1.04
CA ASP A 274 -14.77 16.03 0.35
C ASP A 274 -15.20 14.62 0.81
N VAL A 275 -16.25 14.58 1.65
CA VAL A 275 -16.78 13.37 2.28
C VAL A 275 -17.18 12.27 1.27
N GLN A 276 -17.72 12.64 0.10
CA GLN A 276 -18.22 11.66 -0.88
C GLN A 276 -17.09 10.96 -1.64
N SER A 277 -15.99 11.67 -1.92
CA SER A 277 -14.80 11.07 -2.54
C SER A 277 -14.18 10.02 -1.62
N ILE A 278 -14.08 10.33 -0.32
CA ILE A 278 -13.41 9.48 0.68
C ILE A 278 -14.14 8.16 0.89
N GLU A 279 -15.47 8.16 0.86
CA GLU A 279 -16.26 6.93 0.95
C GLU A 279 -15.96 5.98 -0.21
N ALA A 280 -15.92 6.49 -1.44
CA ALA A 280 -15.60 5.69 -2.61
C ALA A 280 -14.15 5.17 -2.54
N ASP A 281 -13.21 5.99 -2.10
CA ASP A 281 -11.79 5.63 -2.02
C ASP A 281 -11.50 4.63 -0.90
N ILE A 282 -12.18 4.71 0.24
CA ILE A 282 -12.09 3.69 1.30
C ILE A 282 -12.71 2.37 0.86
N GLY A 283 -13.83 2.41 0.14
CA GLY A 283 -14.42 1.20 -0.45
C GLY A 283 -13.49 0.51 -1.46
N LYS A 284 -12.79 1.30 -2.31
CA LYS A 284 -11.73 0.78 -3.19
C LYS A 284 -10.56 0.23 -2.38
N TRP A 285 -10.09 0.99 -1.39
CA TRP A 285 -8.99 0.60 -0.51
C TRP A 285 -9.22 -0.75 0.17
N GLY A 286 -10.41 -0.99 0.74
CA GLY A 286 -10.72 -2.26 1.38
C GLY A 286 -10.67 -3.45 0.42
N ARG A 287 -11.21 -3.29 -0.80
CA ARG A 287 -11.18 -4.33 -1.85
C ARG A 287 -9.77 -4.59 -2.38
N HIS A 288 -9.01 -3.52 -2.63
CA HIS A 288 -7.64 -3.63 -3.12
C HIS A 288 -6.72 -4.23 -2.05
N LEU A 289 -6.92 -3.87 -0.78
CA LEU A 289 -6.16 -4.45 0.34
C LEU A 289 -6.48 -5.94 0.50
N GLU A 290 -7.75 -6.34 0.41
CA GLU A 290 -8.14 -7.75 0.45
C GLU A 290 -7.50 -8.54 -0.70
N PHE A 291 -7.52 -7.99 -1.92
CA PHE A 291 -6.86 -8.62 -3.07
C PHE A 291 -5.35 -8.73 -2.89
N ALA A 292 -4.70 -7.64 -2.46
CA ALA A 292 -3.26 -7.60 -2.23
C ALA A 292 -2.84 -8.65 -1.19
N VAL A 293 -3.57 -8.79 -0.08
CA VAL A 293 -3.23 -9.73 1.00
C VAL A 293 -3.56 -11.18 0.63
N LYS A 294 -4.78 -11.46 0.17
CA LYS A 294 -5.25 -12.84 -0.02
C LYS A 294 -4.82 -13.50 -1.32
N HIS A 295 -4.55 -12.72 -2.35
CA HIS A 295 -4.26 -13.27 -3.68
C HIS A 295 -2.83 -12.99 -4.09
N LEU A 296 -2.38 -11.73 -4.03
CA LEU A 296 -1.05 -11.34 -4.51
C LEU A 296 0.04 -11.79 -3.53
N LEU A 297 0.04 -11.24 -2.30
CA LEU A 297 1.07 -11.51 -1.30
C LEU A 297 1.06 -12.95 -0.83
N ASP A 298 -0.11 -13.60 -0.74
CA ASP A 298 -0.18 -15.02 -0.41
C ASP A 298 0.47 -15.92 -1.47
N ALA A 299 0.28 -15.60 -2.76
CA ALA A 299 0.92 -16.33 -3.85
C ALA A 299 2.45 -16.12 -3.86
N GLU A 300 2.92 -14.89 -3.64
CA GLU A 300 4.36 -14.61 -3.54
C GLU A 300 4.97 -15.26 -2.29
N TYR A 301 4.28 -15.24 -1.15
CA TYR A 301 4.74 -15.88 0.08
C TYR A 301 4.94 -17.39 -0.12
N ARG A 302 3.95 -18.08 -0.70
CA ARG A 302 4.05 -19.51 -1.03
C ARG A 302 5.21 -19.78 -2.00
N LEU A 303 5.35 -18.96 -3.04
CA LEU A 303 6.42 -19.13 -4.02
C LEU A 303 7.81 -18.89 -3.43
N CYS A 304 7.98 -17.87 -2.57
CA CYS A 304 9.23 -17.63 -1.85
C CYS A 304 9.62 -18.84 -1.00
N HIS A 305 8.66 -19.45 -0.30
CA HIS A 305 8.90 -20.66 0.49
C HIS A 305 9.23 -21.85 -0.42
N GLU A 306 8.46 -22.13 -1.46
CA GLU A 306 8.70 -23.28 -2.36
C GLU A 306 10.06 -23.22 -3.09
N VAL A 307 10.54 -22.03 -3.49
CA VAL A 307 11.81 -21.89 -4.22
C VAL A 307 13.01 -21.78 -3.28
N MET A 308 12.90 -21.03 -2.17
CA MET A 308 14.04 -20.68 -1.32
C MET A 308 14.21 -21.58 -0.09
N GLU A 309 13.25 -22.44 0.26
CA GLU A 309 13.38 -23.37 1.39
C GLU A 309 14.57 -24.33 1.22
N ASN A 310 14.86 -24.72 -0.02
CA ASN A 310 16.01 -25.58 -0.35
C ASN A 310 17.36 -24.85 -0.33
N ALA A 311 17.38 -23.53 -0.08
CA ALA A 311 18.62 -22.74 -0.06
C ALA A 311 19.44 -22.85 1.24
N GLY A 312 18.94 -23.59 2.24
CA GLY A 312 19.65 -23.85 3.50
C GLY A 312 19.71 -22.69 4.50
N VAL A 313 19.19 -21.52 4.15
CA VAL A 313 19.11 -20.34 5.03
C VAL A 313 17.66 -20.09 5.47
N PRO A 314 17.27 -20.40 6.72
CA PRO A 314 15.87 -20.38 7.14
C PRO A 314 15.22 -18.99 7.15
N GLU A 315 16.00 -17.90 7.21
CA GLU A 315 15.47 -16.52 7.17
C GLU A 315 15.34 -15.94 5.75
N LEU A 316 15.94 -16.58 4.75
CA LEU A 316 16.01 -16.06 3.38
C LEU A 316 14.64 -15.91 2.71
N PRO A 317 13.69 -16.89 2.81
CA PRO A 317 12.38 -16.76 2.18
C PRO A 317 11.59 -15.56 2.73
N SER A 318 11.68 -15.32 4.05
CA SER A 318 11.00 -14.20 4.71
C SER A 318 11.61 -12.85 4.34
N LYS A 319 12.95 -12.77 4.14
CA LYS A 319 13.61 -11.54 3.66
C LYS A 319 13.24 -11.24 2.21
N CYS A 320 13.26 -12.24 1.33
CA CYS A 320 12.85 -12.08 -0.06
C CYS A 320 11.39 -11.61 -0.17
N PHE A 321 10.49 -12.23 0.62
CA PHE A 321 9.10 -11.82 0.68
C PHE A 321 8.92 -10.36 1.14
N LEU A 322 9.68 -9.93 2.16
CA LEU A 322 9.63 -8.55 2.64
C LEU A 322 10.05 -7.55 1.55
N GLU A 323 11.16 -7.82 0.87
CA GLU A 323 11.64 -6.96 -0.22
C GLU A 323 10.64 -6.90 -1.38
N ILE A 324 9.99 -8.02 -1.72
CA ILE A 324 8.90 -8.05 -2.72
C ILE A 324 7.70 -7.22 -2.23
N ALA A 325 7.27 -7.38 -0.98
CA ALA A 325 6.14 -6.62 -0.43
C ALA A 325 6.41 -5.10 -0.41
N ASP A 326 7.65 -4.70 -0.12
CA ASP A 326 8.10 -3.31 -0.18
C ASP A 326 8.14 -2.80 -1.63
N GLN A 327 8.65 -3.60 -2.56
CA GLN A 327 8.66 -3.31 -4.00
C GLN A 327 7.27 -3.14 -4.61
N VAL A 328 6.29 -3.92 -4.15
CA VAL A 328 4.87 -3.80 -4.55
C VAL A 328 4.24 -2.50 -4.01
N GLY A 329 4.86 -1.86 -3.02
CA GLY A 329 4.36 -0.62 -2.43
C GLY A 329 3.32 -0.84 -1.35
N PHE A 330 3.33 -2.01 -0.68
CA PHE A 330 2.35 -2.35 0.36
C PHE A 330 2.28 -1.30 1.49
N ARG A 331 3.41 -0.68 1.84
CA ARG A 331 3.49 0.43 2.82
C ARG A 331 2.56 1.59 2.47
N SER A 332 2.25 1.81 1.19
CA SER A 332 1.33 2.86 0.75
C SER A 332 -0.11 2.62 1.21
N PHE A 333 -0.57 1.36 1.29
CA PHE A 333 -1.89 1.05 1.82
C PHE A 333 -2.01 1.38 3.30
N LEU A 334 -0.97 1.07 4.08
CA LEU A 334 -0.93 1.40 5.51
C LEU A 334 -0.84 2.91 5.71
N LYS A 335 -0.01 3.59 4.92
CA LYS A 335 0.12 5.06 4.96
C LYS A 335 -1.20 5.75 4.63
N PHE A 336 -1.93 5.29 3.63
CA PHE A 336 -3.27 5.82 3.31
C PHE A 336 -4.20 5.74 4.52
N GLY A 337 -4.28 4.58 5.18
CA GLY A 337 -5.05 4.42 6.41
C GLY A 337 -4.62 5.42 7.49
N MET A 338 -3.32 5.62 7.67
CA MET A 338 -2.77 6.58 8.63
C MET A 338 -3.16 8.02 8.29
N THR A 339 -3.11 8.40 7.03
CA THR A 339 -3.52 9.73 6.57
C THR A 339 -5.02 9.98 6.80
N VAL A 340 -5.87 8.95 6.63
CA VAL A 340 -7.30 9.05 7.00
C VAL A 340 -7.46 9.26 8.50
N THR A 341 -6.64 8.66 9.36
CA THR A 341 -6.69 8.93 10.81
C THR A 341 -6.28 10.36 11.18
N GLU A 342 -5.44 11.02 10.37
CA GLU A 342 -4.90 12.36 10.63
C GLU A 342 -5.77 13.50 10.09
N SER A 343 -6.79 13.19 9.29
CA SER A 343 -7.77 14.19 8.79
C SER A 343 -8.62 14.81 9.91
N LYS A 344 -9.46 15.80 9.57
CA LYS A 344 -10.31 16.51 10.55
C LYS A 344 -11.22 15.54 11.32
N LYS A 345 -11.42 15.79 12.62
CA LYS A 345 -12.35 15.02 13.44
C LYS A 345 -13.78 15.44 13.10
N ASP A 346 -14.53 14.57 12.44
CA ASP A 346 -15.95 14.75 12.15
C ASP A 346 -16.72 13.44 12.39
N PRO A 347 -18.06 13.48 12.60
CA PRO A 347 -18.82 12.25 12.84
C PRO A 347 -18.83 11.30 11.64
N ILE A 348 -18.71 11.80 10.41
CA ILE A 348 -18.77 10.95 9.21
C ILE A 348 -17.49 10.10 9.10
N LYS A 349 -16.36 10.66 9.49
CA LYS A 349 -15.06 10.01 9.64
C LYS A 349 -15.12 8.86 10.63
N LEU A 350 -15.95 8.90 11.69
CA LEU A 350 -16.12 7.74 12.57
C LEU A 350 -16.55 6.52 11.76
N LEU A 351 -17.57 6.67 10.91
CA LEU A 351 -18.06 5.57 10.06
C LEU A 351 -16.95 5.06 9.15
N LYS A 352 -16.15 5.98 8.57
CA LYS A 352 -15.01 5.64 7.71
C LYS A 352 -13.90 4.89 8.45
N LEU A 353 -13.61 5.28 9.68
CA LEU A 353 -12.65 4.57 10.54
C LEU A 353 -13.15 3.17 10.90
N LEU A 354 -14.46 3.01 11.13
CA LEU A 354 -15.07 1.69 11.34
C LEU A 354 -14.97 0.81 10.08
N ASP A 355 -15.17 1.37 8.88
CA ASP A 355 -14.99 0.64 7.61
C ASP A 355 -13.54 0.16 7.43
N ILE A 356 -12.56 1.02 7.76
CA ILE A 356 -11.13 0.67 7.75
C ILE A 356 -10.84 -0.43 8.77
N PHE A 357 -11.33 -0.29 10.01
CA PHE A 357 -11.13 -1.29 11.06
C PHE A 357 -11.75 -2.64 10.67
N SER A 358 -12.96 -2.64 10.11
CA SER A 358 -13.63 -3.85 9.62
C SER A 358 -12.79 -4.57 8.56
N SER A 359 -12.26 -3.83 7.59
CA SER A 359 -11.39 -4.36 6.54
C SER A 359 -10.09 -4.95 7.10
N LEU A 360 -9.45 -4.27 8.07
CA LEU A 360 -8.25 -4.78 8.74
C LEU A 360 -8.53 -6.01 9.61
N ASN A 361 -9.65 -6.02 10.33
CA ASN A 361 -10.05 -7.13 11.20
C ASN A 361 -10.38 -8.39 10.38
N LYS A 362 -11.01 -8.24 9.21
CA LYS A 362 -11.27 -9.34 8.26
C LYS A 362 -9.97 -10.02 7.79
N LEU A 363 -8.88 -9.28 7.66
CA LEU A 363 -7.59 -9.76 7.16
C LEU A 363 -6.61 -10.16 8.28
N ARG A 364 -7.00 -10.05 9.55
CA ARG A 364 -6.11 -10.23 10.72
C ARG A 364 -5.33 -11.54 10.70
N LEU A 365 -5.99 -12.65 10.36
CA LEU A 365 -5.34 -13.98 10.34
C LEU A 365 -4.34 -14.09 9.18
N ASP A 366 -4.69 -13.56 8.01
CA ASP A 366 -3.82 -13.54 6.84
C ASP A 366 -2.58 -12.68 7.10
N PHE A 367 -2.74 -11.50 7.73
CA PHE A 367 -1.62 -10.65 8.16
C PHE A 367 -0.66 -11.38 9.11
N ASN A 368 -1.20 -12.06 10.12
CA ASN A 368 -0.38 -12.81 11.08
C ASN A 368 0.36 -13.97 10.42
N ARG A 369 -0.23 -14.62 9.41
CA ARG A 369 0.42 -15.70 8.64
C ARG A 369 1.55 -15.16 7.77
N LEU A 370 1.28 -14.13 6.96
CA LEU A 370 2.22 -13.61 5.97
C LEU A 370 3.37 -12.83 6.61
N PHE A 371 3.06 -11.99 7.59
CA PHE A 371 4.03 -11.08 8.19
C PHE A 371 4.50 -11.52 9.57
N GLY A 372 4.16 -12.72 10.06
CA GLY A 372 4.49 -13.18 11.42
C GLY A 372 5.99 -13.41 11.71
N GLY A 373 6.83 -13.45 10.67
CA GLY A 373 8.28 -13.67 10.81
C GLY A 373 9.05 -12.49 11.39
N LYS A 374 10.23 -12.76 11.99
CA LYS A 374 11.13 -11.74 12.57
C LYS A 374 11.59 -10.69 11.57
N ALA A 375 11.69 -11.03 10.28
CA ALA A 375 12.06 -10.08 9.23
C ALA A 375 10.99 -8.99 9.02
N CYS A 376 9.71 -9.27 9.29
CA CYS A 376 8.58 -8.39 8.96
C CYS A 376 8.14 -7.46 10.11
N VAL A 377 8.98 -7.26 11.13
CA VAL A 377 8.65 -6.47 12.33
C VAL A 377 8.26 -5.03 12.02
N GLU A 378 8.86 -4.41 10.99
CA GLU A 378 8.49 -3.05 10.58
C GLU A 378 7.04 -2.96 10.10
N ILE A 379 6.61 -3.86 9.22
CA ILE A 379 5.23 -3.90 8.70
C ILE A 379 4.25 -4.27 9.81
N GLN A 380 4.62 -5.19 10.72
CA GLN A 380 3.82 -5.49 11.91
C GLN A 380 3.61 -4.25 12.79
N ASN A 381 4.68 -3.49 13.05
CA ASN A 381 4.62 -2.27 13.84
C ASN A 381 3.72 -1.24 13.17
N LEU A 382 3.90 -0.98 11.87
CA LEU A 382 3.06 -0.06 11.10
C LEU A 382 1.58 -0.47 11.12
N THR A 383 1.29 -1.76 10.98
CA THR A 383 -0.08 -2.29 11.01
C THR A 383 -0.69 -2.13 12.41
N ARG A 384 0.07 -2.43 13.47
CA ARG A 384 -0.37 -2.23 14.85
C ARG A 384 -0.62 -0.76 15.15
N ASP A 385 0.27 0.12 14.70
CA ASP A 385 0.16 1.56 14.90
C ASP A 385 -1.06 2.13 14.16
N LEU A 386 -1.33 1.65 12.95
CA LEU A 386 -2.55 1.98 12.21
C LEU A 386 -3.81 1.52 12.96
N ILE A 387 -3.87 0.24 13.38
CA ILE A 387 -5.01 -0.28 14.15
C ILE A 387 -5.22 0.55 15.41
N LYS A 388 -4.13 0.90 16.10
CA LYS A 388 -4.16 1.75 17.30
C LYS A 388 -4.74 3.12 17.00
N LYS A 389 -4.21 3.83 16.00
CA LYS A 389 -4.70 5.17 15.62
C LYS A 389 -6.15 5.14 15.14
N VAL A 390 -6.58 4.10 14.43
CA VAL A 390 -7.96 3.95 13.96
C VAL A 390 -8.91 3.77 15.16
N ILE A 391 -8.54 2.91 16.12
CA ILE A 391 -9.34 2.67 17.33
C ILE A 391 -9.40 3.93 18.20
N ASP A 392 -8.25 4.56 18.48
CA ASP A 392 -8.17 5.79 19.27
C ASP A 392 -8.97 6.92 18.60
N GLY A 393 -8.80 7.12 17.28
CA GLY A 393 -9.54 8.13 16.52
C GLY A 393 -11.05 7.88 16.49
N ALA A 394 -11.48 6.63 16.35
CA ALA A 394 -12.90 6.27 16.39
C ALA A 394 -13.49 6.51 17.79
N CYS A 395 -12.79 6.11 18.85
CA CYS A 395 -13.25 6.34 20.22
C CYS A 395 -13.29 7.83 20.56
N ASP A 396 -12.26 8.59 20.20
CA ASP A 396 -12.21 10.03 20.40
C ASP A 396 -13.42 10.73 19.79
N ILE A 397 -13.72 10.47 18.51
CA ILE A 397 -14.86 11.09 17.81
C ILE A 397 -16.18 10.66 18.46
N PHE A 398 -16.32 9.37 18.82
CA PHE A 398 -17.53 8.85 19.44
C PHE A 398 -17.81 9.50 20.81
N TRP A 399 -16.80 9.62 21.67
CA TRP A 399 -16.96 10.25 22.98
C TRP A 399 -17.11 11.77 22.91
N GLU A 400 -16.44 12.41 21.94
CA GLU A 400 -16.58 13.84 21.69
C GLU A 400 -17.98 14.21 21.18
N LEU A 401 -18.68 13.28 20.50
CA LEU A 401 -20.03 13.51 19.97
C LEU A 401 -21.03 13.99 21.03
N LEU A 402 -21.04 13.37 22.22
CA LEU A 402 -21.93 13.78 23.31
C LEU A 402 -21.67 15.22 23.72
N VAL A 403 -20.40 15.58 23.92
CA VAL A 403 -19.98 16.94 24.31
C VAL A 403 -20.36 17.94 23.22
N GLN A 404 -20.15 17.59 21.94
CA GLN A 404 -20.54 18.45 20.83
C GLN A 404 -22.05 18.67 20.78
N VAL A 405 -22.86 17.63 21.02
CA VAL A 405 -24.32 17.77 21.12
C VAL A 405 -24.68 18.69 22.28
N GLU A 406 -24.11 18.53 23.47
CA GLU A 406 -24.38 19.39 24.63
C GLU A 406 -24.00 20.86 24.38
N LEU A 407 -22.89 21.12 23.70
CA LEU A 407 -22.43 22.48 23.37
C LEU A 407 -23.41 23.22 22.45
N GLN A 408 -24.11 22.50 21.56
CA GLN A 408 -25.12 23.10 20.67
C GLN A 408 -26.31 23.70 21.43
N ARG A 409 -26.51 23.38 22.71
CA ARG A 409 -27.56 23.98 23.55
C ARG A 409 -27.50 25.52 23.59
N SER A 410 -26.30 26.08 23.47
CA SER A 410 -26.06 27.52 23.48
C SER A 410 -26.46 28.22 22.16
N SER A 411 -26.71 27.46 21.09
CA SER A 411 -27.13 28.02 19.80
C SER A 411 -28.56 28.56 19.87
N PRO A 412 -28.87 29.64 19.13
CA PRO A 412 -30.22 30.20 19.12
C PRO A 412 -31.20 29.23 18.44
N PRO A 413 -32.46 29.13 18.93
CA PRO A 413 -33.46 28.28 18.32
C PRO A 413 -33.86 28.79 16.92
N PRO A 414 -34.34 27.92 16.01
CA PRO A 414 -34.74 28.32 14.67
C PRO A 414 -35.87 29.37 14.68
N PRO A 415 -35.72 30.53 14.02
CA PRO A 415 -36.72 31.61 14.11
C PRO A 415 -38.09 31.26 13.49
N ASP A 416 -38.13 30.22 12.65
CA ASP A 416 -39.31 29.70 11.96
C ASP A 416 -40.01 28.55 12.71
N GLY A 417 -39.46 28.12 13.86
CA GLY A 417 -40.01 27.01 14.66
C GLY A 417 -39.83 25.63 14.03
N ARG A 418 -38.99 25.48 13.01
CA ARG A 418 -38.72 24.20 12.36
C ARG A 418 -37.90 23.26 13.26
N VAL A 419 -37.91 21.98 12.91
CA VAL A 419 -37.01 20.99 13.54
C VAL A 419 -35.55 21.38 13.26
N PRO A 420 -34.68 21.51 14.29
CA PRO A 420 -33.27 21.82 14.10
C PRO A 420 -32.56 20.71 13.33
N ARG A 421 -31.67 21.08 12.39
CA ARG A 421 -30.90 20.11 11.60
C ARG A 421 -30.10 19.14 12.46
N LEU A 422 -29.65 19.58 13.64
CA LEU A 422 -28.96 18.73 14.61
C LEU A 422 -29.82 17.54 15.04
N VAL A 423 -31.13 17.76 15.27
CA VAL A 423 -32.04 16.70 15.74
C VAL A 423 -32.14 15.60 14.68
N THR A 424 -32.38 15.97 13.43
CA THR A 424 -32.41 15.01 12.31
C THR A 424 -31.07 14.32 12.13
N PHE A 425 -29.97 15.07 12.10
CA PHE A 425 -28.63 14.50 11.93
C PHE A 425 -28.27 13.48 13.02
N ILE A 426 -28.47 13.80 14.29
CA ILE A 426 -28.09 12.91 15.41
C ILE A 426 -28.98 11.67 15.44
N THR A 427 -30.28 11.80 15.19
CA THR A 427 -31.18 10.64 15.16
C THR A 427 -30.85 9.69 14.02
N ASP A 428 -30.64 10.20 12.81
CA ASP A 428 -30.23 9.39 11.64
C ASP A 428 -28.84 8.76 11.86
N TYR A 429 -27.91 9.51 12.43
CA TYR A 429 -26.54 9.06 12.67
C TYR A 429 -26.47 7.97 13.75
N CYS A 430 -27.18 8.14 14.88
CA CYS A 430 -27.27 7.12 15.92
C CYS A 430 -27.98 5.86 15.41
N ASP A 431 -28.99 5.99 14.54
CA ASP A 431 -29.62 4.84 13.91
C ASP A 431 -28.63 4.07 13.00
N ARG A 432 -27.84 4.78 12.19
CA ARG A 432 -26.77 4.16 11.38
C ARG A 432 -25.72 3.45 12.23
N LEU A 433 -25.33 4.01 13.39
CA LEU A 433 -24.41 3.37 14.33
C LEU A 433 -24.99 2.10 14.99
N LEU A 434 -26.32 2.05 15.16
CA LEU A 434 -27.03 0.89 15.70
C LEU A 434 -27.36 -0.17 14.65
N GLY A 435 -27.17 0.15 13.37
CA GLY A 435 -27.35 -0.78 12.26
C GLY A 435 -26.43 -2.01 12.34
N GLU A 436 -26.82 -3.07 11.64
CA GLU A 436 -26.13 -4.37 11.65
C GLU A 436 -24.66 -4.28 11.20
N ASP A 437 -24.34 -3.32 10.31
CA ASP A 437 -23.00 -3.16 9.76
C ASP A 437 -22.02 -2.52 10.76
N TYR A 438 -22.47 -1.51 11.52
CA TYR A 438 -21.59 -0.69 12.37
C TYR A 438 -21.64 -1.08 13.84
N ARG A 439 -22.78 -1.55 14.35
CA ARG A 439 -22.93 -1.92 15.77
C ARG A 439 -21.90 -2.94 16.26
N PRO A 440 -21.68 -4.10 15.59
CA PRO A 440 -20.72 -5.09 16.08
C PRO A 440 -19.28 -4.56 16.00
N VAL A 441 -18.96 -3.83 14.93
CA VAL A 441 -17.64 -3.23 14.69
C VAL A 441 -17.32 -2.18 15.76
N LEU A 442 -18.24 -1.25 16.01
CA LEU A 442 -18.08 -0.21 17.03
C LEU A 442 -17.99 -0.82 18.43
N THR A 443 -18.81 -1.83 18.74
CA THR A 443 -18.74 -2.54 20.02
C THR A 443 -17.35 -3.16 20.21
N GLN A 444 -16.82 -3.83 19.19
CA GLN A 444 -15.48 -4.41 19.24
C GLN A 444 -14.39 -3.35 19.43
N VAL A 445 -14.48 -2.22 18.72
CA VAL A 445 -13.55 -1.08 18.86
C VAL A 445 -13.56 -0.53 20.29
N LEU A 446 -14.74 -0.31 20.87
CA LEU A 446 -14.90 0.18 22.24
C LEU A 446 -14.35 -0.81 23.28
N VAL A 447 -14.58 -2.12 23.07
CA VAL A 447 -14.04 -3.19 23.93
C VAL A 447 -12.51 -3.18 23.90
N ILE A 448 -11.91 -3.12 22.70
CA ILE A 448 -10.46 -3.12 22.55
C ILE A 448 -9.85 -1.87 23.22
N HIS A 449 -10.41 -0.69 22.97
CA HIS A 449 -9.92 0.55 23.57
C HIS A 449 -10.02 0.55 25.10
N ARG A 450 -11.10 0.03 25.68
CA ARG A 450 -11.20 -0.13 27.15
C ARG A 450 -10.23 -1.15 27.72
N SER A 451 -9.97 -2.23 26.97
CA SER A 451 -8.96 -3.22 27.39
C SER A 451 -7.57 -2.59 27.52
N TRP A 452 -7.21 -1.64 26.63
CA TRP A 452 -5.96 -0.89 26.72
C TRP A 452 -5.91 0.03 27.95
N LYS A 453 -7.07 0.52 28.40
CA LYS A 453 -7.21 1.35 29.61
C LYS A 453 -7.42 0.55 30.90
N GLN A 454 -7.45 -0.80 30.83
CA GLN A 454 -7.74 -1.70 31.96
C GLN A 454 -9.08 -1.43 32.66
N GLU A 455 -10.08 -0.92 31.93
CA GLU A 455 -11.41 -0.64 32.47
C GLU A 455 -12.32 -1.87 32.36
N ARG A 456 -13.23 -2.06 33.33
CA ARG A 456 -14.23 -3.15 33.27
C ARG A 456 -15.21 -2.93 32.13
N PHE A 457 -15.45 -3.99 31.38
CA PHE A 457 -16.42 -4.01 30.29
C PHE A 457 -17.85 -4.08 30.84
N GLN A 458 -18.76 -3.40 30.14
CA GLN A 458 -20.20 -3.46 30.36
C GLN A 458 -20.85 -3.70 28.99
N ASP A 459 -21.62 -4.79 28.85
CA ASP A 459 -22.33 -5.16 27.61
C ASP A 459 -23.24 -4.04 27.07
N ARG A 460 -23.65 -3.11 27.95
CA ARG A 460 -24.54 -1.98 27.62
C ARG A 460 -23.81 -0.67 27.30
N LEU A 461 -22.48 -0.65 27.25
CA LEU A 461 -21.71 0.59 27.09
C LEU A 461 -22.15 1.44 25.87
N LEU A 462 -22.26 0.81 24.70
CA LEU A 462 -22.68 1.50 23.47
C LEU A 462 -24.12 2.02 23.60
N ILE A 463 -25.00 1.20 24.17
CA ILE A 463 -26.40 1.53 24.40
C ILE A 463 -26.51 2.73 25.34
N ASP A 464 -25.83 2.69 26.48
CA ASP A 464 -25.85 3.76 27.49
C ASP A 464 -25.30 5.07 26.92
N ALA A 465 -24.23 5.01 26.11
CA ALA A 465 -23.68 6.17 25.43
C ALA A 465 -24.67 6.81 24.45
N ILE A 466 -25.35 5.99 23.62
CA ILE A 466 -26.37 6.48 22.68
C ILE A 466 -27.57 7.06 23.43
N LEU A 467 -28.05 6.40 24.49
CA LEU A 467 -29.12 6.92 25.33
C LEU A 467 -28.76 8.27 25.95
N ASN A 468 -27.51 8.46 26.38
CA ASN A 468 -27.05 9.75 26.89
C ASN A 468 -27.00 10.84 25.80
N ILE A 469 -26.65 10.49 24.56
CA ILE A 469 -26.70 11.43 23.42
C ILE A 469 -28.15 11.87 23.15
N ILE A 470 -29.11 10.93 23.16
CA ILE A 470 -30.53 11.26 22.97
C ILE A 470 -31.05 12.12 24.12
N LYS A 471 -30.71 11.81 25.38
CA LYS A 471 -31.07 12.65 26.53
C LYS A 471 -30.47 14.06 26.45
N ALA A 472 -29.22 14.19 25.99
CA ALA A 472 -28.61 15.49 25.76
C ALA A 472 -29.36 16.28 24.68
N LEU A 473 -29.80 15.59 23.61
CA LEU A 473 -30.62 16.18 22.55
C LEU A 473 -32.00 16.62 23.05
N GLU A 474 -32.64 15.85 23.95
CA GLU A 474 -33.88 16.24 24.64
C GLU A 474 -33.71 17.51 25.46
N ALA A 475 -32.71 17.55 26.32
CA ALA A 475 -32.39 18.72 27.13
C ALA A 475 -32.08 19.96 26.27
N ASN A 476 -31.52 19.77 25.06
CA ASN A 476 -31.26 20.86 24.13
C ASN A 476 -32.55 21.47 23.58
N PHE A 477 -33.46 20.65 23.05
CA PHE A 477 -34.69 21.22 22.48
C PHE A 477 -35.62 21.77 23.57
N GLU A 478 -35.59 21.24 24.79
CA GLU A 478 -36.27 21.87 25.92
C GLU A 478 -35.71 23.26 26.23
N THR A 479 -34.39 23.43 26.18
CA THR A 479 -33.75 24.74 26.38
C THR A 479 -34.09 25.70 25.24
N TRP A 480 -34.03 25.24 23.99
CA TRP A 480 -34.42 26.01 22.81
C TRP A 480 -35.88 26.45 22.86
N SER A 481 -36.79 25.60 23.36
CA SER A 481 -38.20 25.94 23.51
C SER A 481 -38.41 27.14 24.45
N LYS A 482 -37.57 27.29 25.48
CA LYS A 482 -37.61 28.41 26.43
C LYS A 482 -36.93 29.67 25.89
N GLY A 483 -36.16 29.55 24.81
CA GLY A 483 -35.43 30.66 24.19
C GLY A 483 -36.29 31.54 23.26
N TYR A 484 -37.52 31.14 22.94
CA TYR A 484 -38.42 31.95 22.12
C TYR A 484 -39.08 33.05 22.95
N GLU A 485 -39.08 34.29 22.43
CA GLU A 485 -39.84 35.40 23.02
C GLU A 485 -41.35 35.16 22.94
N ASP A 486 -41.80 34.52 21.85
CA ASP A 486 -43.21 34.16 21.64
C ASP A 486 -43.49 32.74 22.11
N ALA A 487 -44.25 32.61 23.20
CA ALA A 487 -44.69 31.32 23.73
C ALA A 487 -45.45 30.47 22.69
N THR A 488 -46.19 31.10 21.76
CA THR A 488 -46.95 30.37 20.74
C THR A 488 -46.05 29.78 19.65
N LEU A 489 -44.91 30.40 19.36
CA LEU A 489 -43.87 29.83 18.50
C LEU A 489 -43.14 28.67 19.19
N SER A 490 -42.91 28.78 20.49
CA SER A 490 -42.36 27.70 21.31
C SER A 490 -43.23 26.44 21.25
N TYR A 491 -44.56 26.58 21.36
CA TYR A 491 -45.48 25.44 21.23
C TYR A 491 -45.43 24.80 19.83
N LEU A 492 -45.34 25.61 18.77
CA LEU A 492 -45.21 25.09 17.40
C LEU A 492 -43.89 24.34 17.20
N PHE A 493 -42.79 24.87 17.76
CA PHE A 493 -41.49 24.21 17.75
C PHE A 493 -41.51 22.85 18.48
N MET A 494 -42.11 22.81 19.68
CA MET A 494 -42.24 21.57 20.44
C MET A 494 -43.13 20.54 19.73
N MET A 495 -44.24 20.98 19.15
CA MET A 495 -45.10 20.15 18.31
C MET A 495 -44.32 19.53 17.14
N ASN A 496 -43.54 20.33 16.40
CA ASN A 496 -42.73 19.87 15.28
C ASN A 496 -41.66 18.85 15.72
N THR A 497 -40.97 19.15 16.82
CA THR A 497 -39.86 18.33 17.32
C THR A 497 -40.35 16.99 17.85
N HIS A 498 -41.38 16.98 18.70
CA HIS A 498 -41.96 15.72 19.21
C HIS A 498 -42.55 14.85 18.11
N TRP A 499 -43.17 15.45 17.08
CA TRP A 499 -43.63 14.71 15.93
C TRP A 499 -42.48 14.06 15.15
N HIS A 500 -41.36 14.77 14.99
CA HIS A 500 -40.18 14.22 14.35
C HIS A 500 -39.67 12.99 15.10
N PHE A 501 -39.49 13.09 16.42
CA PHE A 501 -39.06 11.96 17.25
C PHE A 501 -40.01 10.77 17.14
N TYR A 502 -41.32 10.98 17.23
CA TYR A 502 -42.28 9.88 17.06
C TYR A 502 -42.22 9.25 15.67
N LYS A 503 -42.36 10.07 14.62
CA LYS A 503 -42.55 9.58 13.24
C LYS A 503 -41.27 9.01 12.64
N HIS A 504 -40.13 9.66 12.84
CA HIS A 504 -38.86 9.28 12.20
C HIS A 504 -38.13 8.16 12.94
N LEU A 505 -38.36 7.97 14.24
CA LEU A 505 -37.76 6.86 14.99
C LEU A 505 -38.63 5.61 14.97
N LYS A 506 -39.92 5.71 14.65
CA LYS A 506 -40.79 4.55 14.59
C LYS A 506 -40.34 3.58 13.49
N GLY A 507 -39.99 2.36 13.89
CA GLY A 507 -39.51 1.31 12.99
C GLY A 507 -38.01 1.37 12.70
N THR A 508 -37.25 2.24 13.37
CA THR A 508 -35.78 2.29 13.28
C THR A 508 -35.14 1.53 14.44
N LYS A 509 -33.85 1.20 14.33
CA LYS A 509 -33.11 0.52 15.41
C LYS A 509 -32.98 1.39 16.65
N LEU A 510 -32.85 2.71 16.45
CA LEU A 510 -32.89 3.66 17.54
C LEU A 510 -34.26 3.70 18.23
N GLY A 511 -35.37 3.64 17.48
CA GLY A 511 -36.71 3.54 18.05
C GLY A 511 -36.96 2.25 18.83
N GLU A 512 -36.50 1.11 18.29
CA GLU A 512 -36.53 -0.18 19.00
C GLU A 512 -35.77 -0.12 20.34
N LEU A 513 -34.62 0.57 20.36
CA LEU A 513 -33.81 0.73 21.56
C LEU A 513 -34.47 1.60 22.64
N LEU A 514 -35.12 2.71 22.22
CA LEU A 514 -35.80 3.64 23.13
C LEU A 514 -37.13 3.06 23.64
N GLY A 515 -37.78 2.23 22.82
CA GLY A 515 -38.98 1.48 23.16
C GLY A 515 -40.29 2.22 22.87
N ASP A 516 -41.35 1.44 22.63
CA ASP A 516 -42.68 1.95 22.24
C ASP A 516 -43.30 2.90 23.27
N ALA A 517 -43.00 2.73 24.56
CA ALA A 517 -43.52 3.60 25.60
C ALA A 517 -43.01 5.04 25.42
N TRP A 518 -41.70 5.21 25.21
CA TRP A 518 -41.07 6.51 25.00
C TRP A 518 -41.53 7.18 23.70
N LEU A 519 -41.69 6.40 22.62
CA LEU A 519 -42.26 6.91 21.36
C LEU A 519 -43.71 7.42 21.58
N ARG A 520 -44.54 6.66 22.29
CA ARG A 520 -45.92 7.08 22.61
C ARG A 520 -45.96 8.33 23.48
N GLU A 521 -44.99 8.54 24.38
CA GLU A 521 -44.90 9.77 25.16
C GLU A 521 -44.70 10.99 24.24
N HIS A 522 -43.82 10.90 23.25
CA HIS A 522 -43.67 11.98 22.26
C HIS A 522 -44.91 12.21 21.39
N GLU A 523 -45.65 11.16 21.05
CA GLU A 523 -46.95 11.32 20.39
C GLU A 523 -47.95 12.09 21.27
N GLN A 524 -48.01 11.78 22.57
CA GLN A 524 -48.86 12.48 23.53
C GLN A 524 -48.43 13.94 23.72
N TYR A 525 -47.12 14.20 23.85
CA TYR A 525 -46.60 15.56 23.92
C TYR A 525 -46.95 16.36 22.67
N LYS A 526 -46.85 15.75 21.48
CA LYS A 526 -47.27 16.40 20.24
C LYS A 526 -48.74 16.81 20.31
N GLU A 527 -49.65 15.90 20.70
CA GLU A 527 -51.09 16.22 20.78
C GLU A 527 -51.37 17.31 21.84
N TYR A 528 -50.66 17.28 22.97
CA TYR A 528 -50.72 18.34 23.97
C TYR A 528 -50.31 19.71 23.41
N TYR A 529 -49.17 19.79 22.72
CA TYR A 529 -48.69 21.05 22.13
C TYR A 529 -49.57 21.54 20.98
N VAL A 530 -50.15 20.64 20.17
CA VAL A 530 -51.20 21.00 19.18
C VAL A 530 -52.37 21.68 19.87
N ALA A 531 -52.90 21.08 20.94
CA ALA A 531 -54.07 21.60 21.65
C ALA A 531 -53.79 22.97 22.30
N VAL A 532 -52.64 23.12 22.97
CA VAL A 532 -52.25 24.38 23.61
C VAL A 532 -51.98 25.46 22.56
N PHE A 533 -51.26 25.12 21.48
CA PHE A 533 -51.03 26.03 20.36
C PHE A 533 -52.33 26.57 19.80
N LEU A 534 -53.28 25.69 19.44
CA LEU A 534 -54.57 26.07 18.88
C LEU A 534 -55.39 26.93 19.85
N ARG A 535 -55.41 26.57 21.14
CA ARG A 535 -56.13 27.32 22.18
C ARG A 535 -55.60 28.74 22.33
N GLU A 536 -54.28 28.90 22.42
CA GLU A 536 -53.68 30.21 22.68
C GLU A 536 -53.67 31.14 21.46
N THR A 537 -53.68 30.56 20.26
CA THR A 537 -53.63 31.31 18.99
C THR A 537 -55.01 31.53 18.39
N TRP A 538 -55.64 30.46 17.91
CA TRP A 538 -56.88 30.50 17.12
C TRP A 538 -58.15 30.35 17.97
N GLY A 539 -58.04 29.81 19.18
CA GLY A 539 -59.18 29.53 20.07
C GLY A 539 -59.93 30.76 20.59
N LYS A 540 -59.27 31.93 20.63
CA LYS A 540 -59.86 33.20 21.10
C LYS A 540 -60.70 33.91 20.03
N LEU A 541 -60.47 33.61 18.74
CA LEU A 541 -61.12 34.26 17.60
C LEU A 541 -62.63 34.01 17.52
N PRO A 542 -63.15 32.77 17.67
CA PRO A 542 -64.59 32.53 17.66
C PRO A 542 -65.36 33.30 18.75
N GLY A 543 -64.74 33.55 19.91
CA GLY A 543 -65.35 34.32 21.00
C GLY A 543 -65.65 35.78 20.63
N LEU A 544 -64.91 36.36 19.68
CA LEU A 544 -65.17 37.71 19.16
C LEU A 544 -66.48 37.77 18.35
N LEU A 545 -66.94 36.62 17.83
CA LEU A 545 -68.16 36.46 17.06
C LEU A 545 -69.34 35.96 17.93
N SER A 546 -69.37 36.35 19.20
CA SER A 546 -70.46 35.98 20.11
C SER A 546 -71.82 36.59 19.67
N ARG A 547 -72.90 35.90 20.07
CA ARG A 547 -74.29 36.37 19.96
C ARG A 547 -74.72 37.26 21.12
N ASP A 548 -73.92 37.35 22.19
CA ASP A 548 -74.29 38.09 23.41
C ASP A 548 -74.61 39.55 23.10
N GLY A 549 -75.69 40.10 23.64
CA GLY A 549 -76.12 41.48 23.37
C GLY A 549 -76.75 41.75 22.00
N LEU A 550 -76.81 40.76 21.09
CA LEU A 550 -77.57 40.85 19.82
C LEU A 550 -78.98 40.23 19.92
N ILE A 551 -79.24 39.44 20.96
CA ILE A 551 -80.48 38.66 21.16
C ILE A 551 -81.62 39.53 21.71
N LEU A 552 -81.31 40.59 22.48
CA LEU A 552 -82.27 41.62 22.86
C LEU A 552 -82.03 42.84 21.96
N PHE A 553 -82.85 43.03 20.93
CA PHE A 553 -82.89 44.27 20.12
C PHE A 553 -83.43 45.48 20.92
N SER A 554 -83.05 45.65 22.19
CA SER A 554 -83.52 46.71 23.07
C SER A 554 -83.14 48.13 22.59
N GLY A 555 -82.20 48.24 21.65
CA GLY A 555 -81.75 49.51 21.05
C GLY A 555 -82.00 49.69 19.55
N GLY A 556 -82.78 48.81 18.88
CA GLY A 556 -83.11 48.93 17.44
C GLY A 556 -82.02 48.49 16.44
N ARG A 557 -82.37 48.47 15.14
CA ARG A 557 -81.53 47.95 14.03
C ARG A 557 -80.18 48.67 13.85
N ALA A 558 -80.11 49.96 14.17
CA ALA A 558 -78.88 50.75 14.05
C ALA A 558 -77.82 50.31 15.08
N THR A 559 -78.22 50.15 16.35
CA THR A 559 -77.36 49.72 17.45
C THR A 559 -76.83 48.30 17.25
N ALA A 560 -77.67 47.39 16.74
CA ALA A 560 -77.24 46.03 16.39
C ALA A 560 -76.20 46.02 15.27
N ARG A 561 -76.40 46.82 14.22
CA ARG A 561 -75.46 46.97 13.10
C ARG A 561 -74.10 47.51 13.55
N ASP A 562 -74.07 48.50 14.44
CA ASP A 562 -72.80 49.06 14.96
C ASP A 562 -72.04 48.05 15.82
N LEU A 563 -72.75 47.24 16.62
CA LEU A 563 -72.15 46.16 17.40
C LEU A 563 -71.57 45.05 16.50
N VAL A 564 -72.28 44.67 15.43
CA VAL A 564 -71.80 43.69 14.43
C VAL A 564 -70.56 44.23 13.72
N LYS A 565 -70.55 45.49 13.29
CA LYS A 565 -69.37 46.14 12.71
C LYS A 565 -68.17 46.14 13.66
N LYS A 566 -68.39 46.45 14.94
CA LYS A 566 -67.32 46.44 15.96
C LYS A 566 -66.72 45.04 16.13
N ARG A 567 -67.57 44.00 16.19
CA ARG A 567 -67.13 42.59 16.31
C ARG A 567 -66.39 42.09 15.08
N LEU A 568 -66.90 42.35 13.88
CA LEU A 568 -66.24 41.98 12.63
C LEU A 568 -64.91 42.68 12.45
N LYS A 569 -64.82 43.97 12.81
CA LYS A 569 -63.57 44.72 12.78
C LYS A 569 -62.53 44.11 13.74
N ALA A 570 -62.92 43.85 14.99
CA ALA A 570 -62.03 43.22 15.97
C ALA A 570 -61.58 41.81 15.55
N PHE A 571 -62.49 41.02 14.95
CA PHE A 571 -62.18 39.72 14.38
C PHE A 571 -61.16 39.84 13.24
N ASN A 572 -61.40 40.71 12.25
CA ASN A 572 -60.50 40.89 11.11
C ASN A 572 -59.11 41.39 11.55
N GLU A 573 -59.04 42.36 12.47
CA GLU A 573 -57.77 42.88 12.99
C GLU A 573 -56.97 41.79 13.74
N THR A 574 -57.66 40.98 14.55
CA THR A 574 -57.01 39.87 15.28
C THR A 574 -56.58 38.76 14.32
N LEU A 575 -57.43 38.39 13.36
CA LEU A 575 -57.13 37.40 12.34
C LEU A 575 -55.92 37.81 11.50
N ASP A 576 -55.89 39.06 11.04
CA ASP A 576 -54.81 39.60 10.21
C ASP A 576 -53.49 39.64 10.99
N ALA A 577 -53.52 40.11 12.24
CA ALA A 577 -52.34 40.13 13.10
C ALA A 577 -51.77 38.72 13.31
N MET A 578 -52.64 37.74 13.58
CA MET A 578 -52.24 36.34 13.75
C MET A 578 -51.72 35.75 12.44
N TYR A 579 -52.42 35.96 11.33
CA TYR A 579 -51.99 35.49 10.01
C TYR A 579 -50.62 36.06 9.64
N GLN A 580 -50.40 37.37 9.79
CA GLN A 580 -49.12 38.00 9.50
C GLN A 580 -47.99 37.40 10.35
N LYS A 581 -48.22 37.26 11.65
CA LYS A 581 -47.25 36.69 12.60
C LYS A 581 -46.88 35.25 12.25
N GLN A 582 -47.87 34.42 11.95
CA GLN A 582 -47.69 32.98 11.73
C GLN A 582 -47.35 32.61 10.28
N SER A 583 -47.46 33.55 9.35
CA SER A 583 -47.23 33.30 7.92
C SER A 583 -45.78 32.95 7.55
N ASN A 584 -44.84 33.15 8.48
CA ASN A 584 -43.41 32.82 8.32
C ASN A 584 -42.99 31.59 9.13
N TRP A 585 -43.91 30.99 9.90
CA TRP A 585 -43.63 29.78 10.66
C TRP A 585 -43.74 28.55 9.77
N VAL A 586 -43.01 27.50 10.11
CA VAL A 586 -42.90 26.31 9.25
C VAL A 586 -43.25 25.06 10.04
N VAL A 587 -44.16 24.25 9.49
CA VAL A 587 -44.36 22.85 9.90
C VAL A 587 -43.82 21.99 8.77
N THR A 588 -42.66 21.37 9.02
CA THR A 588 -41.89 20.63 8.02
C THR A 588 -42.66 19.42 7.49
N ASP A 589 -43.26 18.64 8.39
CA ASP A 589 -44.02 17.44 8.02
C ASP A 589 -45.38 17.80 7.44
N LYS A 590 -45.69 17.22 6.27
CA LYS A 590 -46.91 17.52 5.50
C LYS A 590 -48.18 17.08 6.22
N GLU A 591 -48.17 15.90 6.83
CA GLU A 591 -49.34 15.31 7.50
C GLU A 591 -49.70 16.10 8.76
N LEU A 592 -48.69 16.43 9.58
CA LEU A 592 -48.87 17.31 10.73
C LEU A 592 -49.38 18.69 10.30
N ARG A 593 -48.83 19.26 9.22
CA ARG A 593 -49.27 20.57 8.71
C ARG A 593 -50.73 20.55 8.28
N GLU A 594 -51.13 19.56 7.48
CA GLU A 594 -52.50 19.42 7.00
C GLU A 594 -53.47 19.20 8.17
N LYS A 595 -53.12 18.35 9.14
CA LYS A 595 -53.94 18.13 10.34
C LYS A 595 -54.11 19.43 11.13
N THR A 596 -53.03 20.18 11.37
CA THR A 596 -53.08 21.45 12.11
C THR A 596 -53.88 22.51 11.35
N CYS A 597 -53.66 22.69 10.05
CA CYS A 597 -54.44 23.60 9.21
C CYS A 597 -55.93 23.25 9.22
N ASN A 598 -56.28 21.97 9.12
CA ASN A 598 -57.67 21.51 9.18
C ASN A 598 -58.32 21.83 10.53
N LEU A 599 -57.61 21.66 11.65
CA LEU A 599 -58.10 22.04 12.97
C LEU A 599 -58.33 23.56 13.09
N VAL A 600 -57.44 24.39 12.53
CA VAL A 600 -57.62 25.85 12.47
C VAL A 600 -58.87 26.22 11.65
N VAL A 601 -59.05 25.61 10.47
CA VAL A 601 -60.22 25.80 9.61
C VAL A 601 -61.50 25.42 10.36
N GLN A 602 -61.53 24.25 11.00
CA GLN A 602 -62.69 23.77 11.77
C GLN A 602 -63.02 24.66 12.97
N ALA A 603 -62.03 25.27 13.61
CA ALA A 603 -62.25 26.18 14.73
C ALA A 603 -62.89 27.51 14.29
N ILE A 604 -62.50 28.05 13.13
CA ILE A 604 -62.81 29.43 12.74
C ILE A 604 -63.94 29.51 11.72
N VAL A 605 -63.88 28.70 10.65
CA VAL A 605 -64.76 28.82 9.49
C VAL A 605 -66.24 28.59 9.83
N PRO A 606 -66.63 27.60 10.66
CA PRO A 606 -68.03 27.42 11.04
C PRO A 606 -68.60 28.61 11.83
N ALA A 607 -67.83 29.14 12.79
CA ALA A 607 -68.22 30.30 13.58
C ALA A 607 -68.40 31.55 12.71
N TYR A 608 -67.44 31.81 11.81
CA TYR A 608 -67.51 32.91 10.86
C TYR A 608 -68.67 32.77 9.88
N ARG A 609 -68.86 31.58 9.28
CA ARG A 609 -69.97 31.28 8.37
C ARG A 609 -71.32 31.55 9.02
N ASN A 610 -71.54 31.01 10.22
CA ASN A 610 -72.78 31.20 10.98
C ASN A 610 -73.00 32.68 11.33
N TYR A 611 -71.96 33.41 11.71
CA TYR A 611 -72.07 34.83 12.04
C TYR A 611 -72.42 35.68 10.79
N MET A 612 -71.74 35.43 9.66
CA MET A 612 -72.01 36.11 8.39
C MET A 612 -73.38 35.79 7.82
N GLN A 613 -73.88 34.56 7.96
CA GLN A 613 -75.24 34.20 7.51
C GLN A 613 -76.33 34.94 8.30
N ASN A 614 -76.14 35.11 9.61
CA ASN A 614 -77.16 35.73 10.48
C ASN A 614 -77.09 37.27 10.48
N TYR A 615 -75.90 37.85 10.32
CA TYR A 615 -75.68 39.30 10.50
C TYR A 615 -75.00 40.00 9.33
N GLY A 616 -74.49 39.27 8.33
CA GLY A 616 -73.85 39.81 7.13
C GLY A 616 -74.72 40.80 6.34
N PRO A 617 -76.03 40.52 6.11
CA PRO A 617 -76.92 41.43 5.39
C PRO A 617 -77.06 42.82 6.04
N LEU A 618 -76.82 42.94 7.36
CA LEU A 618 -76.88 44.23 8.09
C LEU A 618 -75.66 45.13 7.80
N VAL A 619 -74.57 44.55 7.30
CA VAL A 619 -73.29 45.23 7.08
C VAL A 619 -72.99 45.38 5.58
N GLU A 620 -73.48 44.47 4.75
CA GLU A 620 -73.32 44.49 3.28
C GLU A 620 -74.10 45.62 2.59
N GLN A 621 -75.13 46.18 3.24
CA GLN A 621 -75.92 47.31 2.71
C GLN A 621 -75.23 48.68 2.90
N ASP A 622 -74.05 48.72 3.52
CA ASP A 622 -73.31 49.95 3.83
C ASP A 622 -72.21 50.22 2.80
N ALA A 623 -71.98 51.49 2.43
CA ALA A 623 -70.90 51.89 1.52
C ALA A 623 -69.48 51.50 2.03
N SER A 624 -69.35 51.20 3.33
CA SER A 624 -68.12 50.74 3.98
C SER A 624 -68.03 49.21 4.18
N ALA A 625 -68.90 48.42 3.53
CA ALA A 625 -68.99 46.96 3.68
C ALA A 625 -67.65 46.22 3.51
N SER A 626 -66.78 46.68 2.60
CA SER A 626 -65.46 46.07 2.33
C SER A 626 -64.50 46.09 3.53
N LYS A 627 -64.69 46.99 4.51
CA LYS A 627 -63.88 47.05 5.74
C LYS A 627 -64.29 45.98 6.77
N TYR A 628 -65.51 45.46 6.69
CA TYR A 628 -66.09 44.57 7.68
C TYR A 628 -66.31 43.15 7.13
N ALA A 629 -66.82 43.03 5.90
CA ALA A 629 -66.93 41.79 5.14
C ALA A 629 -65.69 41.58 4.25
N LYS A 630 -64.50 41.57 4.88
CA LYS A 630 -63.20 41.51 4.17
C LYS A 630 -62.91 40.14 3.53
N TYR A 631 -63.45 39.06 4.11
CA TYR A 631 -63.18 37.69 3.71
C TYR A 631 -64.45 36.96 3.29
N THR A 632 -64.43 36.30 2.13
CA THR A 632 -65.43 35.28 1.82
C THR A 632 -65.08 34.00 2.59
N VAL A 633 -66.09 33.17 2.87
CA VAL A 633 -65.89 31.88 3.58
C VAL A 633 -64.88 31.00 2.85
N GLN A 634 -64.94 30.94 1.51
CA GLN A 634 -63.99 30.19 0.68
C GLN A 634 -62.58 30.79 0.70
N SER A 635 -62.45 32.13 0.65
CA SER A 635 -61.13 32.77 0.73
C SER A 635 -60.47 32.60 2.09
N LEU A 636 -61.27 32.60 3.16
CA LEU A 636 -60.78 32.39 4.53
C LEU A 636 -60.28 30.95 4.71
N GLU A 637 -61.06 29.97 4.23
CA GLU A 637 -60.68 28.57 4.25
C GLU A 637 -59.38 28.33 3.48
N LYS A 638 -59.27 28.85 2.25
CA LYS A 638 -58.04 28.74 1.43
C LYS A 638 -56.83 29.42 2.10
N MET A 639 -57.04 30.59 2.71
CA MET A 639 -56.00 31.31 3.44
C MET A 639 -55.46 30.48 4.60
N LEU A 640 -56.34 29.95 5.45
CA LEU A 640 -55.96 29.15 6.62
C LEU A 640 -55.35 27.81 6.24
N ALA A 641 -55.84 27.18 5.16
CA ALA A 641 -55.25 25.96 4.60
C ALA A 641 -53.84 26.16 4.02
N SER A 642 -53.47 27.41 3.69
CA SER A 642 -52.14 27.76 3.17
C SER A 642 -51.10 28.12 4.23
N LEU A 643 -51.47 28.09 5.51
CA LEU A 643 -50.57 28.40 6.63
C LEU A 643 -49.43 27.38 6.77
N PHE A 644 -48.36 27.83 7.42
CA PHE A 644 -47.19 27.03 7.80
C PHE A 644 -46.39 26.40 6.65
N GLN A 645 -46.59 26.89 5.43
CA GLN A 645 -45.85 26.44 4.25
C GLN A 645 -44.49 27.12 4.16
N HIS A 646 -43.51 26.39 3.62
CA HIS A 646 -42.19 26.95 3.34
C HIS A 646 -42.28 27.97 2.19
N LYS A 647 -42.03 29.25 2.49
CA LYS A 647 -41.87 30.27 1.44
C LYS A 647 -40.41 30.28 0.97
N PRO A 648 -40.10 30.00 -0.31
CA PRO A 648 -38.74 30.14 -0.80
C PRO A 648 -38.34 31.62 -0.75
N VAL A 649 -37.40 31.96 0.13
CA VAL A 649 -36.80 33.29 0.17
C VAL A 649 -35.97 33.46 -1.11
N LYS A 650 -36.31 34.44 -1.96
CA LYS A 650 -35.42 34.89 -3.05
C LYS A 650 -34.11 35.38 -2.39
N SER A 651 -33.03 34.66 -2.63
CA SER A 651 -31.71 34.90 -2.05
C SER A 651 -31.19 36.29 -2.42
N VAL A 652 -31.18 37.21 -1.45
CA VAL A 652 -30.33 38.40 -1.48
C VAL A 652 -28.96 37.95 -0.98
N SER A 653 -27.95 38.08 -1.85
CA SER A 653 -26.55 37.80 -1.56
C SER A 653 -26.05 38.71 -0.43
N PHE A 654 -25.84 38.15 0.75
CA PHE A 654 -24.99 38.74 1.78
C PHE A 654 -23.70 37.92 1.87
N ARG A 655 -22.60 38.53 1.43
CA ARG A 655 -21.24 38.05 1.74
C ARG A 655 -21.03 38.20 3.25
N VAL A 656 -20.86 37.10 3.96
CA VAL A 656 -20.40 37.10 5.35
C VAL A 656 -19.01 36.50 5.39
N SER A 657 -18.09 37.30 5.94
CA SER A 657 -16.69 36.99 6.21
C SER A 657 -16.57 35.78 7.13
N HIS A 658 -15.64 34.88 6.82
CA HIS A 658 -15.33 33.69 7.59
C HIS A 658 -14.80 34.03 8.99
N SER A 659 -15.40 33.45 10.02
CA SER A 659 -14.75 33.19 11.30
C SER A 659 -15.19 31.81 11.82
N ASN A 660 -14.18 30.96 12.08
CA ASN A 660 -14.22 29.59 12.62
C ASN A 660 -15.53 29.13 13.32
N GLY A 661 -16.17 28.12 12.74
CA GLY A 661 -17.25 27.34 13.36
C GLY A 661 -17.14 25.86 12.94
N LYS A 662 -16.81 24.98 13.89
CA LYS A 662 -16.40 23.58 13.68
C LYS A 662 -17.54 22.58 13.47
N VAL A 663 -18.77 23.04 13.21
CA VAL A 663 -19.95 22.17 12.95
C VAL A 663 -20.74 22.64 11.72
N ASP A 664 -20.67 23.92 11.36
CA ASP A 664 -21.43 24.48 10.23
C ASP A 664 -20.95 24.00 8.85
N SER A 665 -19.68 23.57 8.72
CA SER A 665 -19.14 23.15 7.41
C SER A 665 -19.67 21.79 6.96
N VAL A 666 -19.92 20.87 7.90
CA VAL A 666 -20.43 19.51 7.59
C VAL A 666 -21.91 19.56 7.22
N VAL A 667 -22.67 20.45 7.85
CA VAL A 667 -24.12 20.65 7.58
C VAL A 667 -24.36 21.32 6.22
N SER A 668 -23.36 22.01 5.68
CA SER A 668 -23.46 22.73 4.40
C SER A 668 -23.16 21.85 3.18
N SER A 669 -22.43 20.74 3.32
CA SER A 669 -22.02 19.88 2.20
C SER A 669 -23.02 18.78 1.86
N GLN A 670 -23.77 18.26 2.84
CA GLN A 670 -24.67 17.11 2.63
C GLN A 670 -25.99 17.45 1.89
N TYR A 671 -26.31 18.72 1.69
CA TYR A 671 -27.54 19.15 1.01
C TYR A 671 -27.31 20.17 -0.11
N ARG A 672 -26.27 19.99 -0.94
CA ARG A 672 -26.34 20.51 -2.32
C ARG A 672 -27.29 19.61 -3.12
N THR A 673 -28.58 19.90 -3.00
CA THR A 673 -29.57 19.40 -3.96
C THR A 673 -29.18 19.92 -5.33
N ALA A 674 -29.03 19.01 -6.30
CA ALA A 674 -28.86 19.35 -7.70
C ALA A 674 -30.00 20.29 -8.13
N PRO A 675 -29.73 21.31 -8.97
CA PRO A 675 -30.79 22.16 -9.49
C PRO A 675 -31.66 21.31 -10.40
N THR A 676 -32.94 21.21 -10.07
CA THR A 676 -33.96 20.62 -10.94
C THR A 676 -34.07 21.51 -12.17
N VAL A 677 -33.51 21.04 -13.28
CA VAL A 677 -33.74 21.58 -14.62
C VAL A 677 -35.18 21.24 -15.01
N VAL A 678 -35.93 22.26 -15.44
CA VAL A 678 -37.12 22.09 -16.29
C VAL A 678 -36.63 21.74 -17.69
#